data_AF-A0A327LCR7-F1
#
_entry.id   AF-A0A327LCR7-F1
#
_cell.length_a   1.000
_cell.length_b   1.000
_cell.length_c   1.000
_cell.angle_alpha   90.00
_cell.angle_beta   90.00
_cell.angle_gamma   90.00
#
_symmetry.space_group_name_H-M   'P 1'
#
loop_
_entity.id
_entity.type
_entity.pdbx_description
1 polymer ?
#
loop_
_entity_poly.entity_id
_entity_poly.type
_entity_poly.pdbx_seq_one_letter_code
_entity_poly.pdbx_strand_id
1 'polypeptide(L)'
;MNILSDIITATTADQSGDPLWYKDAVIYQIHVKSFFDSNNDGIGDFNGLTHQLDYIQDLGVTALWLLPFYPSPGRDDGYDIADYRRINPDFGSMKDFRRFMNEAKRRGLKVITELVINHTSDQHPWFKRARRSKRGSNARDWYVWSETDQKYLDTRIIFTDTEKSNWTWDQEAGAYFWHRFFSHQPDLNFDNPRVLWAMVQVMRRWLDFGVDGFRLDAIPYLVEREGTNNENLPETHAVIKKLRAELDAYAPGTFLLAEANQWPEDVRAYFGDGDECHMAFHFPLMPRIYMAIAQEDRFPINDILRQTPDIPENSQWALFLRNHDELTLEMVTDAERDYLWSTYAADPRARINLGIRRRLAPLMDNDRRKIELMNSLLLSLPGTPVVYYGDEIGMGDNIYLGDRNGVRTPMQWTSDRNGGFSRCDPAKLYLPPIMDPVYGYQAVNVEAQARSSSSLYNWMKRMIAVRKTSKVFGRGTMTILRPSNRSVLAYLRQYGNEVILCVANLSRSAQWAEIDLSAWRGRVPIEMLGRARFKRIDEGPLGVTLAPYGFFWFQLAEESGGVSTETIMPREWVTLVLQANWRSLAEARVRQHLEREVLPAFLSGRRWFAGKGGEGGETRLSRLVPLGDGSFPPVLAVVDHVARRAAARYALPLVVRWGHIDSNADYPLAAILAPVRRTNREGALVDAVADREVVSALVTQIHAGGRREAAPDVAVEFVPTAKFAESALPPIAMVRGAGVEQTNSTTLIDSSFVLKIYRRLTSGVNPEVEMGRFLTDAAEFANTPRLMGTIELVEGDTRSAVGVLHRFVDNQGDAWSHTASALDRYLEDASMLPTEAEAAPGPDLAFLNRVRQIGRRTAELHLALGSRPDIPDFAPEPVTEADVETWTRELVHNAEAMFAELARRQPQLPATAQPSAEMLLSGKAEALDRLRSLLAGPLEVDKIRHHGDYHLGQILIAKDDVQIVDFEGEPERPPAERVRKAPSARDAAGFVRSLDYAATSALIRHLEKAVDGPERLTEVLDSWRDAATDAFLMCMRETMAGTRLWPSDQAAADRLLRFFIVEKAVYEVGYEFANRPDWVHVPLAGLARALFPAADAQP
;
A
#
# COMPACT_ATOMS: atom_id res chain seq x y z
N MET A 1 -40.64 15.35 -1.88
CA MET A 1 -40.51 14.61 -3.16
C MET A 1 -39.02 14.31 -3.35
N ASN A 2 -38.53 13.32 -2.60
CA ASN A 2 -37.52 12.30 -2.94
C ASN A 2 -37.02 12.31 -4.41
N ILE A 3 -35.70 12.28 -4.74
CA ILE A 3 -34.72 11.17 -4.68
C ILE A 3 -33.42 11.71 -5.37
N LEU A 4 -32.23 11.83 -4.75
CA LEU A 4 -31.19 10.81 -4.53
C LEU A 4 -30.15 11.30 -3.51
N SER A 5 -29.70 10.35 -2.71
CA SER A 5 -29.02 10.44 -1.42
C SER A 5 -27.60 9.85 -1.46
N ASP A 6 -26.70 10.48 -0.68
CA ASP A 6 -25.63 9.90 0.16
C ASP A 6 -24.68 8.86 -0.43
N ILE A 7 -23.48 9.32 -0.82
CA ILE A 7 -22.29 8.48 -1.02
C ILE A 7 -21.44 8.53 0.27
N ILE A 8 -21.75 7.54 1.11
CA ILE A 8 -20.97 6.85 2.14
C ILE A 8 -19.63 7.50 2.54
N THR A 9 -19.69 8.18 3.68
CA THR A 9 -18.59 8.67 4.50
C THR A 9 -17.96 7.49 5.24
N ALA A 10 -16.67 7.20 5.00
CA ALA A 10 -15.85 6.35 5.86
C ALA A 10 -15.06 7.21 6.88
N THR A 11 -15.77 8.08 7.57
CA THR A 11 -15.34 8.63 8.85
C THR A 11 -16.52 8.47 9.77
N THR A 12 -16.38 7.53 10.71
CA THR A 12 -16.96 7.55 12.07
C THR A 12 -17.00 6.13 12.65
N ALA A 13 -15.90 5.70 13.27
CA ALA A 13 -15.98 4.64 14.28
C ALA A 13 -16.70 5.12 15.57
N ASP A 14 -17.27 6.34 15.58
CA ASP A 14 -18.06 6.86 16.70
C ASP A 14 -19.38 7.58 16.30
N GLN A 15 -19.93 7.33 15.11
CA GLN A 15 -21.30 7.76 14.73
C GLN A 15 -22.17 6.66 14.10
N SER A 16 -21.68 5.43 13.90
CA SER A 16 -22.49 4.35 13.31
C SER A 16 -23.34 3.56 14.30
N GLY A 17 -23.08 3.66 15.61
CA GLY A 17 -23.70 2.74 16.56
C GLY A 17 -23.38 1.27 16.26
N ASP A 18 -22.24 0.96 15.62
CA ASP A 18 -21.79 -0.42 15.41
C ASP A 18 -21.53 -1.08 16.78
N PRO A 19 -22.34 -2.06 17.19
CA PRO A 19 -22.19 -2.72 18.48
C PRO A 19 -20.89 -3.53 18.59
N LEU A 20 -20.18 -3.78 17.48
CA LEU A 20 -18.98 -4.62 17.42
C LEU A 20 -17.68 -3.81 17.22
N TRP A 21 -17.67 -2.52 17.57
CA TRP A 21 -16.51 -1.62 17.39
C TRP A 21 -15.19 -2.20 17.93
N TYR A 22 -15.25 -2.97 19.02
CA TYR A 22 -14.10 -3.58 19.68
C TYR A 22 -13.36 -4.59 18.79
N LYS A 23 -13.99 -5.13 17.74
CA LYS A 23 -13.34 -6.04 16.77
C LYS A 23 -12.33 -5.35 15.87
N ASP A 24 -12.52 -4.06 15.60
CA ASP A 24 -11.65 -3.27 14.73
C ASP A 24 -10.65 -2.41 15.52
N ALA A 25 -10.80 -2.37 16.84
CA ALA A 25 -10.00 -1.52 17.70
C ALA A 25 -8.50 -1.87 17.70
N VAL A 26 -7.70 -0.90 18.13
CA VAL A 26 -6.34 -1.10 18.64
C VAL A 26 -6.35 -0.52 20.06
N ILE A 27 -6.17 -1.39 21.06
CA ILE A 27 -6.25 -1.03 22.46
C ILE A 27 -4.85 -0.67 22.96
N TYR A 28 -4.74 0.39 23.77
CA TYR A 28 -3.48 0.80 24.38
C TYR A 28 -3.64 0.80 25.91
N GLN A 29 -2.85 -0.04 26.57
CA GLN A 29 -2.88 -0.24 28.03
C GLN A 29 -2.01 0.81 28.72
N ILE A 30 -2.62 1.63 29.57
CA ILE A 30 -1.96 2.75 30.25
C ILE A 30 -2.23 2.71 31.75
N HIS A 31 -1.19 2.99 32.54
CA HIS A 31 -1.37 3.39 33.93
C HIS A 31 -1.32 4.92 34.05
N VAL A 32 -2.37 5.52 34.61
CA VAL A 32 -2.42 6.99 34.81
C VAL A 32 -1.19 7.51 35.55
N LYS A 33 -0.81 6.82 36.64
CA LYS A 33 0.36 7.15 37.47
C LYS A 33 1.70 7.18 36.72
N SER A 34 1.84 6.46 35.61
CA SER A 34 3.12 6.26 34.93
C SER A 34 3.23 7.02 33.61
N PHE A 35 2.14 7.66 33.15
CA PHE A 35 2.10 8.19 31.80
C PHE A 35 2.62 9.63 31.71
N PHE A 36 2.05 10.58 32.45
CA PHE A 36 2.56 11.96 32.48
C PHE A 36 2.11 12.69 33.75
N ASP A 37 3.03 13.35 34.43
CA ASP A 37 2.78 14.17 35.62
C ASP A 37 2.66 15.65 35.23
N SER A 38 1.45 16.22 35.39
CA SER A 38 1.16 17.60 35.00
C SER A 38 1.35 18.62 36.14
N ASN A 39 1.32 18.17 37.39
CA ASN A 39 1.37 19.02 38.57
C ASN A 39 2.76 19.05 39.25
N ASN A 40 3.68 18.18 38.80
CA ASN A 40 5.05 18.00 39.26
C ASN A 40 5.18 17.50 40.71
N ASP A 41 4.26 16.63 41.16
CA ASP A 41 4.35 15.96 42.46
C ASP A 41 5.12 14.63 42.41
N GLY A 42 5.41 14.13 41.20
CA GLY A 42 6.14 12.88 40.96
C GLY A 42 5.24 11.69 40.57
N ILE A 43 3.94 11.90 40.44
CA ILE A 43 2.93 10.89 40.08
C ILE A 43 2.14 11.37 38.85
N GLY A 44 1.88 10.47 37.90
CA GLY A 44 1.08 10.79 36.73
C GLY A 44 -0.40 10.96 37.04
N ASP A 45 -1.07 11.86 36.35
CA ASP A 45 -2.44 12.29 36.67
C ASP A 45 -3.34 12.44 35.42
N PHE A 46 -4.66 12.57 35.60
CA PHE A 46 -5.60 12.66 34.48
C PHE A 46 -5.44 13.91 33.61
N ASN A 47 -4.98 15.04 34.16
CA ASN A 47 -4.69 16.22 33.35
C ASN A 47 -3.45 15.98 32.49
N GLY A 48 -2.44 15.29 33.04
CA GLY A 48 -1.28 14.84 32.31
C GLY A 48 -1.61 13.87 31.18
N LEU A 49 -2.41 12.85 31.47
CA LEU A 49 -2.91 11.93 30.44
C LEU A 49 -3.71 12.67 29.36
N THR A 50 -4.53 13.66 29.74
CA THR A 50 -5.28 14.50 28.79
C THR A 50 -4.34 15.27 27.85
N HIS A 51 -3.22 15.78 28.35
CA HIS A 51 -2.23 16.50 27.52
C HIS A 51 -1.56 15.59 26.48
N GLN A 52 -1.46 14.30 26.76
CA GLN A 52 -0.80 13.32 25.88
C GLN A 52 -1.77 12.57 24.95
N LEU A 53 -3.04 12.96 24.88
CA LEU A 53 -4.01 12.34 23.98
C LEU A 53 -3.66 12.53 22.50
N ASP A 54 -2.97 13.61 22.13
CA ASP A 54 -2.55 13.85 20.75
C ASP A 54 -1.48 12.83 20.32
N TYR A 55 -0.53 12.49 21.20
CA TYR A 55 0.44 11.41 20.98
C TYR A 55 -0.24 10.05 20.75
N ILE A 56 -1.25 9.74 21.56
CA ILE A 56 -2.01 8.49 21.48
C ILE A 56 -2.80 8.42 20.16
N GLN A 57 -3.44 9.52 19.77
CA GLN A 57 -4.17 9.63 18.51
C GLN A 57 -3.23 9.48 17.31
N ASP A 58 -2.08 10.14 17.36
CA ASP A 58 -1.03 10.07 16.34
C ASP A 58 -0.45 8.65 16.19
N LEU A 59 -0.34 7.89 17.30
CA LEU A 59 0.02 6.46 17.27
C LEU A 59 -0.98 5.60 16.48
N GLY A 60 -2.22 6.08 16.30
CA GLY A 60 -3.28 5.41 15.54
C GLY A 60 -4.19 4.50 16.39
N VAL A 61 -4.00 4.49 17.70
CA VAL A 61 -4.80 3.80 18.71
C VAL A 61 -6.25 4.27 18.67
N THR A 62 -7.21 3.39 19.00
CA THR A 62 -8.64 3.73 18.99
C THR A 62 -9.32 3.53 20.35
N ALA A 63 -8.68 2.82 21.29
CA ALA A 63 -9.23 2.57 22.61
C ALA A 63 -8.14 2.57 23.69
N LEU A 64 -8.45 3.12 24.86
CA LEU A 64 -7.55 3.18 26.01
C LEU A 64 -8.05 2.24 27.08
N TRP A 65 -7.18 1.35 27.55
CA TRP A 65 -7.43 0.55 28.74
C TRP A 65 -6.66 1.16 29.90
N LEU A 66 -7.39 1.72 30.86
CA LEU A 66 -6.82 2.34 32.04
C LEU A 66 -6.73 1.32 33.19
N LEU A 67 -5.52 1.16 33.71
CA LEU A 67 -5.24 0.47 34.98
C LEU A 67 -5.97 1.12 36.17
N PRO A 68 -6.09 0.45 37.33
CA PRO A 68 -6.95 0.93 38.41
C PRO A 68 -6.55 2.34 38.87
N PHE A 69 -7.51 3.26 38.86
CA PHE A 69 -7.33 4.66 39.26
C PHE A 69 -8.18 5.04 40.48
N TYR A 70 -8.73 4.03 41.16
CA TYR A 70 -9.55 4.18 42.35
C TYR A 70 -8.69 4.45 43.60
N PRO A 71 -9.24 5.07 44.65
CA PRO A 71 -8.60 5.10 45.96
C PRO A 71 -8.25 3.68 46.41
N SER A 72 -6.97 3.50 46.73
CA SER A 72 -6.37 2.25 47.18
C SER A 72 -5.20 2.59 48.12
N PRO A 73 -4.86 1.72 49.09
CA PRO A 73 -3.65 1.88 49.89
C PRO A 73 -2.36 1.52 49.11
N GLY A 74 -2.47 1.08 47.85
CA GLY A 74 -1.37 0.84 46.93
C GLY A 74 -0.56 -0.42 47.23
N ARG A 75 -1.14 -1.40 47.94
CA ARG A 75 -0.40 -2.61 48.35
C ARG A 75 -0.35 -3.66 47.24
N ASP A 76 -1.28 -3.59 46.29
CA ASP A 76 -1.23 -4.30 45.01
C ASP A 76 -1.49 -3.30 43.86
N ASP A 77 -0.82 -2.16 43.97
CA ASP A 77 -0.79 -1.14 42.92
C ASP A 77 -2.15 -0.65 42.38
N GLY A 78 -3.16 -0.58 43.25
CA GLY A 78 -4.50 -0.12 42.90
C GLY A 78 -5.53 -1.23 42.71
N TYR A 79 -5.10 -2.50 42.57
CA TYR A 79 -6.01 -3.65 42.48
C TYR A 79 -6.72 -3.93 43.82
N ASP A 80 -6.11 -3.51 44.93
CA ASP A 80 -6.74 -3.46 46.25
C ASP A 80 -7.61 -2.19 46.43
N ILE A 81 -8.79 -2.18 45.80
CA ILE A 81 -9.69 -1.01 45.77
C ILE A 81 -10.32 -0.74 47.15
N ALA A 82 -10.18 0.49 47.66
CA ALA A 82 -10.78 0.96 48.91
C ALA A 82 -12.06 1.80 48.71
N ASP A 83 -12.29 2.38 47.53
CA ASP A 83 -13.56 3.02 47.16
C ASP A 83 -13.78 3.05 45.64
N TYR A 84 -14.67 2.22 45.11
CA TYR A 84 -15.01 2.16 43.68
C TYR A 84 -15.61 3.44 43.08
N ARG A 85 -16.02 4.42 43.90
CA ARG A 85 -16.88 5.54 43.46
C ARG A 85 -16.12 6.82 43.19
N ARG A 86 -14.84 6.86 43.54
CA ARG A 86 -14.01 8.07 43.52
C ARG A 86 -12.76 7.82 42.68
N ILE A 87 -12.09 8.92 42.33
CA ILE A 87 -10.75 8.91 41.75
C ILE A 87 -9.76 8.94 42.92
N ASN A 88 -8.65 8.20 42.82
CA ASN A 88 -7.55 8.32 43.76
C ASN A 88 -7.05 9.78 43.77
N PRO A 89 -6.96 10.45 44.93
CA PRO A 89 -6.50 11.83 45.01
C PRO A 89 -5.18 12.11 44.30
N ASP A 90 -4.27 11.12 44.24
CA ASP A 90 -2.98 11.22 43.56
C ASP A 90 -3.12 11.36 42.03
N PHE A 91 -4.24 10.91 41.45
CA PHE A 91 -4.49 10.98 40.01
C PHE A 91 -5.39 12.17 39.61
N GLY A 92 -5.83 12.95 40.60
CA GLY A 92 -6.71 14.11 40.44
C GLY A 92 -8.14 13.89 40.92
N SER A 93 -9.08 14.63 40.35
CA SER A 93 -10.48 14.66 40.77
C SER A 93 -11.43 14.07 39.74
N MET A 94 -12.68 13.84 40.15
CA MET A 94 -13.76 13.47 39.21
C MET A 94 -13.99 14.51 38.11
N LYS A 95 -13.63 15.80 38.35
CA LYS A 95 -13.70 16.84 37.32
C LYS A 95 -12.64 16.61 36.24
N ASP A 96 -11.43 16.25 36.64
CA ASP A 96 -10.31 15.97 35.73
C ASP A 96 -10.61 14.71 34.90
N PHE A 97 -11.17 13.66 35.51
CA PHE A 97 -11.65 12.48 34.80
C PHE A 97 -12.69 12.82 33.73
N ARG A 98 -13.71 13.63 34.05
CA ARG A 98 -14.72 14.04 33.05
C ARG A 98 -14.12 14.87 31.91
N ARG A 99 -13.13 15.72 32.21
CA ARG A 99 -12.40 16.47 31.18
C ARG A 99 -11.65 15.50 30.26
N PHE A 100 -10.92 14.55 30.82
CA PHE A 100 -10.24 13.48 30.08
C PHE A 100 -11.22 12.72 29.17
N MET A 101 -12.35 12.26 29.70
CA MET A 101 -13.38 11.54 28.93
C MET A 101 -13.92 12.35 27.75
N ASN A 102 -14.20 13.65 27.95
CA ASN A 102 -14.67 14.54 26.89
C ASN A 102 -13.60 14.72 25.80
N GLU A 103 -12.33 14.89 26.18
CA GLU A 103 -11.22 15.05 25.23
C GLU A 103 -10.89 13.77 24.48
N ALA A 104 -11.02 12.60 25.12
CA ALA A 104 -10.90 11.29 24.49
C ALA A 104 -12.01 11.10 23.45
N LYS A 105 -13.27 11.37 23.82
CA LYS A 105 -14.42 11.30 22.91
C LYS A 105 -14.30 12.26 21.74
N ARG A 106 -13.81 13.48 21.95
CA ARG A 106 -13.57 14.46 20.87
C ARG A 106 -12.60 13.93 19.80
N ARG A 107 -11.69 13.03 20.19
CA ARG A 107 -10.71 12.36 19.31
C ARG A 107 -11.19 11.00 18.79
N GLY A 108 -12.40 10.58 19.13
CA GLY A 108 -12.95 9.26 18.77
C GLY A 108 -12.28 8.11 19.51
N LEU A 109 -11.68 8.35 20.68
CA LEU A 109 -11.05 7.33 21.51
C LEU A 109 -12.06 6.75 22.49
N LYS A 110 -12.17 5.42 22.48
CA LYS A 110 -12.93 4.66 23.49
C LYS A 110 -12.14 4.52 24.77
N VAL A 111 -12.81 4.48 25.91
CA VAL A 111 -12.15 4.29 27.22
C VAL A 111 -12.73 3.08 27.93
N ILE A 112 -11.85 2.12 28.21
CA ILE A 112 -12.08 0.91 28.98
C ILE A 112 -11.40 1.09 30.33
N THR A 113 -12.12 0.77 31.41
CA THR A 113 -11.56 0.86 32.77
C THR A 113 -11.38 -0.51 33.37
N GLU A 114 -10.33 -0.68 34.17
CA GLU A 114 -10.20 -1.84 35.06
C GLU A 114 -11.35 -1.91 36.05
N LEU A 115 -11.90 -3.10 36.27
CA LEU A 115 -12.84 -3.31 37.36
C LEU A 115 -12.55 -4.62 38.07
N VAL A 116 -12.00 -4.48 39.28
CA VAL A 116 -11.77 -5.59 40.21
C VAL A 116 -13.08 -5.97 40.87
N ILE A 117 -13.68 -7.06 40.40
CA ILE A 117 -14.99 -7.53 40.91
C ILE A 117 -14.86 -8.67 41.92
N ASN A 118 -13.73 -9.40 41.94
CA ASN A 118 -13.54 -10.53 42.83
C ASN A 118 -13.38 -10.13 44.31
N HIS A 119 -12.61 -9.08 44.56
CA HIS A 119 -12.18 -8.71 45.92
C HIS A 119 -12.14 -7.19 46.10
N THR A 120 -11.97 -6.75 47.35
CA THR A 120 -11.74 -5.34 47.71
C THR A 120 -10.53 -5.23 48.61
N SER A 121 -9.99 -4.03 48.85
CA SER A 121 -9.05 -3.83 49.96
C SER A 121 -9.69 -4.14 51.32
N ASP A 122 -8.89 -4.65 52.27
CA ASP A 122 -9.25 -4.72 53.69
C ASP A 122 -9.57 -3.34 54.31
N GLN A 123 -9.17 -2.26 53.62
CA GLN A 123 -9.50 -0.88 54.00
C GLN A 123 -10.87 -0.43 53.51
N HIS A 124 -11.51 -1.19 52.61
CA HIS A 124 -12.81 -0.86 52.03
C HIS A 124 -13.87 -0.74 53.15
N PRO A 125 -14.77 0.27 53.12
CA PRO A 125 -15.81 0.43 54.12
C PRO A 125 -16.71 -0.81 54.29
N TRP A 126 -16.85 -1.62 53.24
CA TRP A 126 -17.58 -2.90 53.31
C TRP A 126 -16.87 -3.89 54.24
N PHE A 127 -15.56 -4.11 54.09
CA PHE A 127 -14.81 -5.06 54.94
C PHE A 127 -14.74 -4.60 56.39
N LYS A 128 -14.42 -3.32 56.62
CA LYS A 128 -14.41 -2.72 57.96
C LYS A 128 -15.75 -2.87 58.67
N ARG A 129 -16.86 -2.77 57.93
CA ARG A 129 -18.19 -3.01 58.47
C ARG A 129 -18.44 -4.50 58.69
N ALA A 130 -18.06 -5.36 57.75
CA ALA A 130 -18.27 -6.81 57.83
C ALA A 130 -17.56 -7.45 59.03
N ARG A 131 -16.29 -7.11 59.27
CA ARG A 131 -15.50 -7.66 60.39
C ARG A 131 -16.07 -7.30 61.77
N ARG A 132 -16.69 -6.12 61.88
CA ARG A 132 -17.38 -5.64 63.11
C ARG A 132 -18.80 -6.16 63.27
N SER A 133 -19.39 -6.71 62.22
CA SER A 133 -20.79 -7.12 62.22
C SER A 133 -20.96 -8.51 62.81
N LYS A 134 -22.11 -8.75 63.45
CA LYS A 134 -22.44 -10.07 64.03
C LYS A 134 -22.44 -11.16 62.96
N ARG A 135 -22.06 -12.38 63.34
CA ARG A 135 -22.15 -13.59 62.48
C ARG A 135 -23.57 -13.75 61.93
N GLY A 136 -23.69 -14.11 60.65
CA GLY A 136 -24.96 -14.28 59.93
C GLY A 136 -25.74 -12.98 59.65
N SER A 137 -25.12 -11.81 59.80
CA SER A 137 -25.74 -10.54 59.44
C SER A 137 -25.46 -10.19 57.98
N ASN A 138 -26.41 -9.51 57.33
CA ASN A 138 -26.26 -9.05 55.95
C ASN A 138 -24.97 -8.26 55.68
N ALA A 139 -24.42 -7.56 56.68
CA ALA A 139 -23.19 -6.80 56.55
C ALA A 139 -21.94 -7.68 56.67
N ARG A 140 -22.01 -8.77 57.46
CA ARG A 140 -20.95 -9.78 57.57
C ARG A 140 -20.80 -10.55 56.26
N ASP A 141 -21.91 -10.94 55.66
CA ASP A 141 -21.99 -11.82 54.49
C ASP A 141 -21.62 -11.13 53.17
N TRP A 142 -21.01 -9.94 53.20
CA TRP A 142 -20.37 -9.33 52.02
C TRP A 142 -19.07 -10.02 51.63
N TYR A 143 -18.45 -10.74 52.56
CA TYR A 143 -17.20 -11.47 52.39
C TYR A 143 -17.39 -12.92 52.83
N VAL A 144 -16.47 -13.78 52.42
CA VAL A 144 -16.49 -15.21 52.73
C VAL A 144 -15.77 -15.46 54.05
N TRP A 145 -16.48 -16.05 55.03
CA TRP A 145 -15.97 -16.28 56.39
C TRP A 145 -16.00 -17.77 56.76
N SER A 146 -15.05 -18.20 57.60
CA SER A 146 -15.01 -19.53 58.18
C SER A 146 -14.49 -19.53 59.61
N GLU A 147 -14.90 -20.50 60.42
CA GLU A 147 -14.34 -20.71 61.77
C GLU A 147 -12.98 -21.41 61.74
N THR A 148 -12.69 -22.10 60.63
CA THR A 148 -11.45 -22.84 60.38
C THR A 148 -10.90 -22.50 59.00
N ASP A 149 -9.62 -22.74 58.79
CA ASP A 149 -8.95 -22.67 57.48
C ASP A 149 -9.08 -23.98 56.67
N GLN A 150 -9.97 -24.89 57.09
CA GLN A 150 -10.09 -26.25 56.55
C GLN A 150 -11.08 -26.40 55.39
N LYS A 151 -11.65 -25.28 54.91
CA LYS A 151 -12.55 -25.26 53.76
C LYS A 151 -11.77 -25.05 52.48
N TYR A 152 -12.26 -25.59 51.35
CA TYR A 152 -11.70 -25.34 50.02
C TYR A 152 -10.24 -25.83 49.84
N LEU A 153 -9.87 -26.92 50.50
CA LEU A 153 -8.47 -27.43 50.56
C LEU A 153 -7.86 -27.78 49.18
N ASP A 154 -8.69 -28.07 48.19
CA ASP A 154 -8.24 -28.42 46.83
C ASP A 154 -7.91 -27.18 45.96
N THR A 155 -7.98 -25.96 46.53
CA THR A 155 -7.69 -24.71 45.81
C THR A 155 -6.22 -24.37 45.87
N ARG A 156 -5.62 -24.03 44.73
CA ARG A 156 -4.24 -23.55 44.66
C ARG A 156 -4.09 -22.15 45.28
N ILE A 157 -2.87 -21.83 45.70
CA ILE A 157 -2.46 -20.46 46.06
C ILE A 157 -1.85 -19.81 44.82
N ILE A 158 -2.29 -18.58 44.48
CA ILE A 158 -1.80 -17.87 43.28
C ILE A 158 -0.43 -17.22 43.59
N PHE A 159 -0.35 -16.38 44.62
CA PHE A 159 0.89 -15.71 45.04
C PHE A 159 1.70 -16.55 46.02
N THR A 160 2.22 -17.67 45.53
CA THR A 160 2.96 -18.67 46.31
C THR A 160 4.22 -18.13 46.99
N ASP A 161 4.82 -17.06 46.45
CA ASP A 161 6.01 -16.42 47.02
C ASP A 161 5.69 -15.62 48.32
N THR A 162 4.41 -15.28 48.56
CA THR A 162 3.99 -14.40 49.68
C THR A 162 2.96 -15.05 50.60
N GLU A 163 1.92 -15.64 50.05
CA GLU A 163 0.80 -16.17 50.83
C GLU A 163 0.98 -17.66 51.14
N LYS A 164 0.67 -18.05 52.39
CA LYS A 164 0.79 -19.45 52.85
C LYS A 164 -0.52 -20.22 52.83
N SER A 165 -1.63 -19.49 52.72
CA SER A 165 -3.00 -20.00 52.75
C SER A 165 -3.89 -18.97 52.05
N ASN A 166 -5.01 -19.43 51.51
CA ASN A 166 -6.09 -18.56 51.01
C ASN A 166 -7.04 -18.13 52.15
N TRP A 167 -6.75 -18.52 53.40
CA TRP A 167 -7.48 -18.11 54.59
C TRP A 167 -6.59 -17.33 55.54
N THR A 168 -7.04 -16.15 55.95
CA THR A 168 -6.37 -15.32 56.96
C THR A 168 -7.27 -15.06 58.17
N TRP A 169 -6.73 -15.19 59.38
CA TRP A 169 -7.45 -14.91 60.62
C TRP A 169 -7.58 -13.41 60.89
N ASP A 170 -8.83 -12.90 60.99
CA ASP A 170 -9.09 -11.53 61.43
C ASP A 170 -9.44 -11.51 62.92
N GLN A 171 -8.62 -10.78 63.70
CA GLN A 171 -8.72 -10.71 65.16
C GLN A 171 -9.98 -9.97 65.64
N GLU A 172 -10.47 -8.97 64.91
CA GLU A 172 -11.67 -8.20 65.27
C GLU A 172 -12.93 -9.03 64.99
N ALA A 173 -12.88 -9.85 63.94
CA ALA A 173 -13.94 -10.71 63.49
C ALA A 173 -14.03 -12.05 64.22
N GLY A 174 -12.94 -12.50 64.85
CA GLY A 174 -12.84 -13.82 65.49
C GLY A 174 -13.15 -14.97 64.52
N ALA A 175 -12.67 -14.88 63.29
CA ALA A 175 -12.90 -15.84 62.20
C ALA A 175 -11.85 -15.67 61.09
N TYR A 176 -11.69 -16.70 60.26
CA TYR A 176 -10.95 -16.62 59.01
C TYR A 176 -11.79 -15.97 57.92
N PHE A 177 -11.16 -15.18 57.05
CA PHE A 177 -11.75 -14.72 55.79
C PHE A 177 -10.94 -15.24 54.60
N TRP A 178 -11.64 -15.42 53.48
CA TRP A 178 -11.06 -15.92 52.23
C TRP A 178 -10.41 -14.80 51.42
N HIS A 179 -9.30 -15.12 50.76
CA HIS A 179 -8.65 -14.29 49.75
C HIS A 179 -7.94 -15.17 48.73
N ARG A 180 -8.11 -14.90 47.43
CA ARG A 180 -7.37 -15.60 46.35
C ARG A 180 -6.00 -14.99 46.06
N PHE A 181 -5.88 -13.71 46.35
CA PHE A 181 -4.68 -12.90 46.16
C PHE A 181 -4.04 -12.64 47.54
N PHE A 182 -3.59 -11.42 47.81
CA PHE A 182 -3.01 -11.11 49.12
C PHE A 182 -4.05 -11.10 50.23
N SER A 183 -3.60 -11.35 51.46
CA SER A 183 -4.41 -11.28 52.68
C SER A 183 -5.11 -9.93 52.90
N HIS A 184 -4.65 -8.85 52.27
CA HIS A 184 -5.30 -7.54 52.31
C HIS A 184 -6.31 -7.29 51.18
N GLN A 185 -6.61 -8.32 50.39
CA GLN A 185 -7.60 -8.36 49.32
C GLN A 185 -8.70 -9.39 49.65
N PRO A 186 -9.51 -9.17 50.71
CA PRO A 186 -10.60 -10.07 51.05
C PRO A 186 -11.62 -10.21 49.90
N ASP A 187 -11.95 -11.45 49.58
CA ASP A 187 -12.84 -11.82 48.48
C ASP A 187 -14.31 -11.52 48.80
N LEU A 188 -15.00 -10.97 47.81
CA LEU A 188 -16.42 -10.64 47.88
C LEU A 188 -17.26 -11.93 47.73
N ASN A 189 -18.31 -12.04 48.55
CA ASN A 189 -19.18 -13.20 48.53
C ASN A 189 -20.29 -13.07 47.46
N PHE A 190 -20.12 -13.70 46.30
CA PHE A 190 -21.11 -13.65 45.21
C PHE A 190 -22.35 -14.54 45.42
N ASP A 191 -22.37 -15.43 46.43
CA ASP A 191 -23.61 -16.09 46.86
C ASP A 191 -24.59 -15.10 47.49
N ASN A 192 -24.10 -13.92 47.92
CA ASN A 192 -24.94 -12.82 48.39
C ASN A 192 -25.39 -11.94 47.19
N PRO A 193 -26.67 -11.96 46.79
CA PRO A 193 -27.14 -11.20 45.62
C PRO A 193 -26.97 -9.69 45.74
N ARG A 194 -26.77 -9.16 46.96
CA ARG A 194 -26.50 -7.74 47.19
C ARG A 194 -25.10 -7.34 46.72
N VAL A 195 -24.13 -8.25 46.76
CA VAL A 195 -22.76 -8.02 46.26
C VAL A 195 -22.80 -7.84 44.75
N LEU A 196 -23.43 -8.77 44.03
CA LEU A 196 -23.67 -8.66 42.58
C LEU A 196 -24.34 -7.34 42.22
N TRP A 197 -25.45 -7.01 42.90
CA TRP A 197 -26.16 -5.76 42.59
C TRP A 197 -25.32 -4.51 42.92
N ALA A 198 -24.50 -4.55 43.96
CA ALA A 198 -23.56 -3.46 44.26
C ALA A 198 -22.52 -3.28 43.15
N MET A 199 -22.00 -4.37 42.57
CA MET A 199 -21.09 -4.30 41.42
C MET A 199 -21.78 -3.75 40.17
N VAL A 200 -23.03 -4.15 39.89
CA VAL A 200 -23.83 -3.55 38.81
C VAL A 200 -23.97 -2.04 39.00
N GLN A 201 -24.25 -1.56 40.22
CA GLN A 201 -24.35 -0.12 40.50
C GLN A 201 -23.02 0.61 40.33
N VAL A 202 -21.89 -0.02 40.66
CA VAL A 202 -20.56 0.53 40.40
C VAL A 202 -20.34 0.69 38.90
N MET A 203 -20.61 -0.33 38.11
CA MET A 203 -20.48 -0.29 36.64
C MET A 203 -21.37 0.79 36.03
N ARG A 204 -22.67 0.82 36.37
CA ARG A 204 -23.63 1.82 35.87
C ARG A 204 -23.16 3.25 36.10
N ARG A 205 -22.62 3.53 37.30
CA ARG A 205 -22.07 4.85 37.63
C ARG A 205 -20.92 5.26 36.71
N TRP A 206 -20.03 4.35 36.34
CA TRP A 206 -18.91 4.65 35.44
C TRP A 206 -19.36 4.80 33.99
N LEU A 207 -20.37 4.03 33.56
CA LEU A 207 -21.04 4.23 32.28
C LEU A 207 -21.72 5.60 32.19
N ASP A 208 -22.35 6.07 33.28
CA ASP A 208 -22.93 7.43 33.35
C ASP A 208 -21.87 8.54 33.20
N PHE A 209 -20.59 8.24 33.47
CA PHE A 209 -19.46 9.14 33.22
C PHE A 209 -18.81 8.97 31.84
N GLY A 210 -19.39 8.12 30.99
CA GLY A 210 -19.01 7.96 29.59
C GLY A 210 -18.00 6.85 29.31
N VAL A 211 -17.66 6.01 30.29
CA VAL A 211 -16.83 4.81 30.08
C VAL A 211 -17.52 3.89 29.06
N ASP A 212 -16.78 3.37 28.09
CA ASP A 212 -17.32 2.52 27.02
C ASP A 212 -17.35 1.03 27.40
N GLY A 213 -16.57 0.63 28.41
CA GLY A 213 -16.55 -0.75 28.89
C GLY A 213 -15.59 -1.02 30.04
N PHE A 214 -15.54 -2.29 30.43
CA PHE A 214 -14.74 -2.75 31.57
C PHE A 214 -13.88 -3.95 31.21
N ARG A 215 -12.63 -3.94 31.67
CA ARG A 215 -11.84 -5.16 31.81
C ARG A 215 -12.13 -5.73 33.19
N LEU A 216 -12.73 -6.91 33.22
CA LEU A 216 -13.10 -7.60 34.45
C LEU A 216 -11.89 -8.41 34.91
N ASP A 217 -11.35 -8.02 36.05
CA ASP A 217 -10.19 -8.65 36.70
C ASP A 217 -10.62 -9.87 37.51
N ALA A 218 -9.77 -10.90 37.53
CA ALA A 218 -9.88 -12.06 38.41
C ALA A 218 -11.21 -12.83 38.29
N ILE A 219 -11.85 -12.79 37.12
CA ILE A 219 -13.19 -13.37 36.93
C ILE A 219 -13.30 -14.89 37.11
N PRO A 220 -12.26 -15.72 36.99
CA PRO A 220 -12.41 -17.14 37.25
C PRO A 220 -12.72 -17.52 38.68
N TYR A 221 -12.57 -16.57 39.61
CA TYR A 221 -12.49 -16.87 41.04
C TYR A 221 -13.70 -16.41 41.86
N LEU A 222 -14.75 -15.89 41.22
CA LEU A 222 -15.87 -15.21 41.90
C LEU A 222 -16.67 -16.07 42.88
N VAL A 223 -16.71 -17.39 42.69
CA VAL A 223 -17.54 -18.31 43.47
C VAL A 223 -16.73 -19.52 43.91
N GLU A 224 -16.93 -19.94 45.16
CA GLU A 224 -16.25 -21.09 45.77
C GLU A 224 -17.23 -22.20 46.21
N ARG A 225 -16.86 -23.46 45.97
CA ARG A 225 -17.58 -24.69 46.32
C ARG A 225 -16.63 -25.74 46.87
N GLU A 226 -17.08 -26.44 47.92
CA GLU A 226 -16.32 -27.56 48.49
C GLU A 226 -16.13 -28.70 47.48
N GLY A 227 -14.95 -29.33 47.51
CA GLY A 227 -14.59 -30.43 46.61
C GLY A 227 -14.31 -29.99 45.17
N THR A 228 -14.05 -28.70 44.94
CA THR A 228 -13.65 -28.15 43.64
C THR A 228 -12.35 -27.36 43.78
N ASN A 229 -11.73 -27.02 42.64
CA ASN A 229 -10.57 -26.13 42.60
C ASN A 229 -10.93 -24.64 42.72
N ASN A 230 -12.22 -24.28 42.79
CA ASN A 230 -12.73 -22.91 42.87
C ASN A 230 -12.30 -21.99 41.71
N GLU A 231 -12.20 -22.55 40.51
CA GLU A 231 -11.93 -21.79 39.28
C GLU A 231 -12.96 -22.19 38.21
N ASN A 232 -13.42 -21.23 37.41
CA ASN A 232 -14.31 -21.46 36.26
C ASN A 232 -15.65 -22.16 36.63
N LEU A 233 -16.14 -21.99 37.86
CA LEU A 233 -17.36 -22.67 38.30
C LEU A 233 -18.60 -22.22 37.48
N PRO A 234 -19.58 -23.10 37.22
CA PRO A 234 -20.80 -22.73 36.50
C PRO A 234 -21.54 -21.53 37.12
N GLU A 235 -21.50 -21.39 38.45
CA GLU A 235 -22.08 -20.25 39.17
C GLU A 235 -21.34 -18.94 38.90
N THR A 236 -20.01 -18.97 38.71
CA THR A 236 -19.22 -17.82 38.28
C THR A 236 -19.70 -17.34 36.90
N HIS A 237 -19.87 -18.26 35.94
CA HIS A 237 -20.44 -17.94 34.63
C HIS A 237 -21.86 -17.39 34.74
N ALA A 238 -22.70 -17.94 35.61
CA ALA A 238 -24.06 -17.43 35.85
C ALA A 238 -24.06 -16.00 36.42
N VAL A 239 -23.08 -15.64 37.25
CA VAL A 239 -22.88 -14.26 37.73
C VAL A 239 -22.52 -13.34 36.56
N ILE A 240 -21.59 -13.76 35.69
CA ILE A 240 -21.14 -12.98 34.53
C ILE A 240 -22.28 -12.75 33.52
N LYS A 241 -23.07 -13.79 33.22
CA LYS A 241 -24.29 -13.67 32.37
C LYS A 241 -25.27 -12.64 32.91
N LYS A 242 -25.48 -12.64 34.23
CA LYS A 242 -26.35 -11.64 34.89
C LYS A 242 -25.77 -10.23 34.80
N LEU A 243 -24.47 -10.06 35.03
CA LEU A 243 -23.78 -8.78 34.85
C LEU A 243 -23.97 -8.28 33.42
N ARG A 244 -23.67 -9.11 32.43
CA ARG A 244 -23.83 -8.80 31.01
C ARG A 244 -25.25 -8.36 30.67
N ALA A 245 -26.26 -9.14 31.06
CA ALA A 245 -27.66 -8.84 30.79
C ALA A 245 -28.11 -7.50 31.42
N GLU A 246 -27.68 -7.23 32.66
CA GLU A 246 -28.01 -5.97 33.37
C GLU A 246 -27.34 -4.73 32.77
N LEU A 247 -26.17 -4.90 32.13
CA LEU A 247 -25.45 -3.83 31.45
C LEU A 247 -26.00 -3.59 30.04
N ASP A 248 -26.24 -4.65 29.26
CA ASP A 248 -26.86 -4.57 27.93
C ASP A 248 -28.24 -3.89 28.01
N ALA A 249 -29.03 -4.20 29.04
CA ALA A 249 -30.33 -3.56 29.28
C ALA A 249 -30.22 -2.08 29.72
N TYR A 250 -29.13 -1.71 30.38
CA TYR A 250 -28.94 -0.34 30.90
C TYR A 250 -28.31 0.60 29.86
N ALA A 251 -27.25 0.15 29.20
CA ALA A 251 -26.47 0.91 28.24
C ALA A 251 -26.02 -0.02 27.09
N PRO A 252 -26.83 -0.14 26.02
CA PRO A 252 -26.48 -0.93 24.85
C PRO A 252 -25.14 -0.50 24.25
N GLY A 253 -24.31 -1.46 23.88
CA GLY A 253 -22.95 -1.22 23.38
C GLY A 253 -21.87 -1.17 24.47
N THR A 254 -22.23 -1.42 25.74
CA THR A 254 -21.26 -1.60 26.83
C THR A 254 -20.36 -2.79 26.54
N PHE A 255 -19.05 -2.56 26.56
CA PHE A 255 -18.05 -3.58 26.27
C PHE A 255 -17.54 -4.28 27.56
N LEU A 256 -17.29 -5.59 27.51
CA LEU A 256 -16.71 -6.38 28.61
C LEU A 256 -15.54 -7.23 28.10
N LEU A 257 -14.38 -7.10 28.75
CA LEU A 257 -13.16 -7.86 28.51
C LEU A 257 -12.81 -8.74 29.70
N ALA A 258 -12.77 -10.05 29.50
CA ALA A 258 -12.40 -11.05 30.49
C ALA A 258 -10.88 -11.18 30.64
N GLU A 259 -10.39 -11.03 31.87
CA GLU A 259 -9.13 -11.63 32.27
C GLU A 259 -9.35 -13.04 32.84
N ALA A 260 -9.22 -14.03 31.96
CA ALA A 260 -9.20 -15.44 32.34
C ALA A 260 -7.89 -16.07 31.83
N ASN A 261 -6.87 -16.12 32.68
CA ASN A 261 -5.61 -16.81 32.38
C ASN A 261 -5.76 -18.32 32.58
N GLN A 262 -6.42 -18.99 31.63
CA GLN A 262 -6.76 -20.42 31.66
C GLN A 262 -6.39 -21.09 30.32
N TRP A 263 -6.58 -22.40 30.20
CA TRP A 263 -6.40 -23.12 28.93
C TRP A 263 -7.45 -22.68 27.87
N PRO A 264 -7.18 -22.78 26.56
CA PRO A 264 -8.06 -22.25 25.51
C PRO A 264 -9.53 -22.67 25.62
N GLU A 265 -9.78 -23.94 25.95
CA GLU A 265 -11.11 -24.52 26.14
C GLU A 265 -11.88 -23.90 27.31
N ASP A 266 -11.20 -23.58 28.41
CA ASP A 266 -11.78 -22.95 29.58
C ASP A 266 -12.03 -21.46 29.34
N VAL A 267 -11.11 -20.79 28.64
CA VAL A 267 -11.29 -19.37 28.28
C VAL A 267 -12.49 -19.19 27.33
N ARG A 268 -12.76 -20.15 26.43
CA ARG A 268 -13.93 -20.08 25.54
C ARG A 268 -15.25 -19.98 26.33
N ALA A 269 -15.34 -20.58 27.51
CA ALA A 269 -16.56 -20.55 28.32
C ALA A 269 -16.98 -19.11 28.70
N TYR A 270 -16.02 -18.20 28.86
CA TYR A 270 -16.27 -16.79 29.22
C TYR A 270 -16.91 -15.94 28.14
N PHE A 271 -17.06 -16.48 26.92
CA PHE A 271 -17.91 -15.87 25.88
C PHE A 271 -19.37 -16.31 26.01
N GLY A 272 -19.66 -17.35 26.80
CA GLY A 272 -20.99 -17.98 26.87
C GLY A 272 -21.46 -18.46 25.50
N ASP A 273 -22.71 -18.17 25.16
CA ASP A 273 -23.25 -18.33 23.80
C ASP A 273 -23.34 -16.95 23.10
N GLY A 274 -22.41 -16.05 23.44
CA GLY A 274 -22.43 -14.63 23.08
C GLY A 274 -23.08 -13.74 24.15
N ASP A 275 -23.39 -14.30 25.33
CA ASP A 275 -24.16 -13.70 26.43
C ASP A 275 -23.34 -13.48 27.73
N GLU A 276 -22.02 -13.63 27.67
CA GLU A 276 -21.09 -13.31 28.78
C GLU A 276 -20.17 -12.12 28.40
N CYS A 277 -18.86 -12.32 28.30
CA CYS A 277 -17.92 -11.28 27.91
C CYS A 277 -17.85 -11.12 26.39
N HIS A 278 -17.62 -9.90 25.92
CA HIS A 278 -17.46 -9.61 24.49
C HIS A 278 -16.05 -10.00 24.01
N MET A 279 -15.07 -9.81 24.87
CA MET A 279 -13.69 -10.18 24.63
C MET A 279 -13.09 -10.98 25.77
N ALA A 280 -12.10 -11.81 25.48
CA ALA A 280 -11.23 -12.43 26.46
C ALA A 280 -9.77 -12.36 25.97
N PHE A 281 -8.82 -12.25 26.90
CA PHE A 281 -7.40 -12.31 26.55
C PHE A 281 -7.00 -13.69 26.04
N HIS A 282 -6.26 -13.72 24.93
CA HIS A 282 -5.71 -14.96 24.40
C HIS A 282 -4.39 -15.35 25.09
N PHE A 283 -4.45 -15.53 26.42
CA PHE A 283 -3.30 -15.91 27.25
C PHE A 283 -2.52 -17.13 26.72
N PRO A 284 -3.17 -18.22 26.23
CA PRO A 284 -2.43 -19.40 25.76
C PRO A 284 -1.51 -19.14 24.57
N LEU A 285 -1.89 -18.22 23.67
CA LEU A 285 -1.13 -17.90 22.45
C LEU A 285 0.16 -17.12 22.77
N MET A 286 0.09 -16.18 23.71
CA MET A 286 1.18 -15.23 23.99
C MET A 286 2.53 -15.95 24.28
N PRO A 287 2.65 -16.91 25.22
CA PRO A 287 3.91 -17.61 25.47
C PRO A 287 4.42 -18.41 24.27
N ARG A 288 3.51 -18.96 23.44
CA ARG A 288 3.87 -19.78 22.29
C ARG A 288 4.49 -18.95 21.17
N ILE A 289 4.16 -17.65 21.06
CA ILE A 289 4.85 -16.75 20.14
C ILE A 289 6.33 -16.61 20.54
N TYR A 290 6.62 -16.39 21.83
CA TYR A 290 8.00 -16.33 22.35
C TYR A 290 8.75 -17.65 22.15
N MET A 291 8.09 -18.79 22.39
CA MET A 291 8.68 -20.10 22.14
C MET A 291 8.99 -20.32 20.66
N ALA A 292 8.08 -19.97 19.76
CA ALA A 292 8.23 -20.18 18.33
C ALA A 292 9.43 -19.40 17.74
N ILE A 293 9.66 -18.18 18.22
CA ILE A 293 10.84 -17.40 17.83
C ILE A 293 12.12 -18.02 18.41
N ALA A 294 12.10 -18.43 19.68
CA ALA A 294 13.27 -19.04 20.32
C ALA A 294 13.66 -20.38 19.69
N GLN A 295 12.67 -21.19 19.29
CA GLN A 295 12.86 -22.49 18.64
C GLN A 295 13.08 -22.37 17.12
N GLU A 296 12.90 -21.18 16.55
CA GLU A 296 12.86 -20.94 15.10
C GLU A 296 11.89 -21.89 14.37
N ASP A 297 10.74 -22.18 15.00
CA ASP A 297 9.76 -23.17 14.55
C ASP A 297 8.32 -22.67 14.77
N ARG A 298 7.49 -22.74 13.74
CA ARG A 298 6.09 -22.33 13.77
C ARG A 298 5.16 -23.27 14.53
N PHE A 299 5.64 -24.44 14.94
CA PHE A 299 4.81 -25.47 15.57
C PHE A 299 4.05 -24.98 16.82
N PRO A 300 4.68 -24.30 17.81
CA PRO A 300 3.98 -23.87 19.02
C PRO A 300 2.78 -22.95 18.73
N ILE A 301 2.93 -22.01 17.78
CA ILE A 301 1.84 -21.11 17.36
C ILE A 301 0.72 -21.89 16.65
N ASN A 302 1.07 -22.74 15.69
CA ASN A 302 0.05 -23.48 14.93
C ASN A 302 -0.71 -24.50 15.77
N ASP A 303 -0.03 -25.11 16.74
CA ASP A 303 -0.62 -26.11 17.63
C ASP A 303 -1.64 -25.47 18.58
N ILE A 304 -1.27 -24.36 19.24
CA ILE A 304 -2.19 -23.68 20.16
C ILE A 304 -3.38 -23.04 19.43
N LEU A 305 -3.17 -22.48 18.24
CA LEU A 305 -4.27 -21.93 17.41
C LEU A 305 -5.22 -23.02 16.93
N ARG A 306 -4.74 -24.26 16.73
CA ARG A 306 -5.58 -25.40 16.35
C ARG A 306 -6.42 -25.92 17.52
N GLN A 307 -5.89 -25.82 18.74
CA GLN A 307 -6.59 -26.22 19.96
C GLN A 307 -7.59 -25.16 20.44
N THR A 308 -7.42 -23.91 20.00
CA THR A 308 -8.30 -22.80 20.37
C THR A 308 -9.68 -22.99 19.71
N PRO A 309 -10.77 -23.14 20.48
CA PRO A 309 -12.10 -23.36 19.92
C PRO A 309 -12.65 -22.12 19.21
N ASP A 310 -13.63 -22.34 18.33
CA ASP A 310 -14.42 -21.26 17.76
C ASP A 310 -15.19 -20.49 18.85
N ILE A 311 -15.31 -19.19 18.65
CA ILE A 311 -16.01 -18.26 19.56
C ILE A 311 -17.30 -17.74 18.91
N PRO A 312 -18.28 -17.27 19.69
CA PRO A 312 -19.50 -16.67 19.15
C PRO A 312 -19.22 -15.51 18.19
N GLU A 313 -20.09 -15.29 17.19
CA GLU A 313 -19.88 -14.28 16.13
C GLU A 313 -19.78 -12.85 16.66
N ASN A 314 -20.43 -12.54 17.78
CA ASN A 314 -20.33 -11.24 18.45
C ASN A 314 -19.10 -11.12 19.37
N SER A 315 -18.34 -12.18 19.57
CA SER A 315 -17.20 -12.24 20.50
C SER A 315 -15.86 -12.06 19.79
N GLN A 316 -14.79 -11.77 20.54
CA GLN A 316 -13.47 -11.50 19.97
C GLN A 316 -12.32 -11.84 20.93
N TRP A 317 -11.18 -12.30 20.40
CA TRP A 317 -9.95 -12.45 21.18
C TRP A 317 -9.21 -11.10 21.35
N ALA A 318 -8.71 -10.84 22.56
CA ALA A 318 -7.76 -9.76 22.83
C ALA A 318 -6.32 -10.31 22.74
N LEU A 319 -5.55 -9.85 21.76
CA LEU A 319 -4.18 -10.27 21.53
C LEU A 319 -3.23 -9.31 22.22
N PHE A 320 -2.17 -9.80 22.86
CA PHE A 320 -1.17 -8.97 23.51
C PHE A 320 0.18 -9.70 23.55
N LEU A 321 1.27 -8.95 23.61
CA LEU A 321 2.62 -9.51 23.74
C LEU A 321 3.12 -9.42 25.19
N ARG A 322 2.84 -8.29 25.84
CA ARG A 322 3.16 -7.97 27.24
C ARG A 322 2.06 -7.10 27.83
N ASN A 323 2.08 -6.97 29.14
CA ASN A 323 1.15 -6.17 29.93
C ASN A 323 1.88 -5.63 31.17
N HIS A 324 1.13 -5.03 32.09
CA HIS A 324 1.63 -4.51 33.36
C HIS A 324 2.08 -5.59 34.38
N ASP A 325 1.80 -6.87 34.13
CA ASP A 325 2.22 -8.00 34.96
C ASP A 325 3.45 -8.68 34.37
N GLU A 326 3.90 -9.76 34.99
CA GLU A 326 4.87 -10.67 34.42
C GLU A 326 4.32 -11.38 33.18
N LEU A 327 5.22 -11.88 32.34
CA LEU A 327 4.88 -12.86 31.33
C LEU A 327 4.52 -14.16 32.07
N THR A 328 3.22 -14.38 32.26
CA THR A 328 2.69 -15.54 32.98
C THR A 328 3.00 -16.85 32.23
N LEU A 329 3.47 -17.84 32.98
CA LEU A 329 3.74 -19.22 32.54
C LEU A 329 2.92 -20.21 33.38
N GLU A 330 1.75 -19.80 33.88
CA GLU A 330 0.84 -20.69 34.59
C GLU A 330 0.25 -21.73 33.63
N MET A 331 -0.27 -21.27 32.47
CA MET A 331 -0.97 -22.10 31.48
C MET A 331 -0.03 -22.61 30.37
N VAL A 332 1.12 -23.12 30.80
CA VAL A 332 2.06 -23.88 29.97
C VAL A 332 2.44 -25.18 30.68
N THR A 333 2.92 -26.17 29.93
CA THR A 333 3.47 -27.39 30.54
C THR A 333 4.77 -27.10 31.30
N ASP A 334 5.13 -27.96 32.24
CA ASP A 334 6.36 -27.78 33.04
C ASP A 334 7.62 -27.70 32.16
N ALA A 335 7.70 -28.52 31.10
CA ALA A 335 8.82 -28.50 30.16
C ALA A 335 8.89 -27.19 29.35
N GLU A 336 7.75 -26.63 28.94
CA GLU A 336 7.70 -25.33 28.25
C GLU A 336 8.09 -24.19 29.19
N ARG A 337 7.67 -24.25 30.46
CA ARG A 337 8.03 -23.27 31.49
C ARG A 337 9.53 -23.23 31.72
N ASP A 338 10.15 -24.39 31.93
CA ASP A 338 11.60 -24.51 32.12
C ASP A 338 12.37 -24.00 30.90
N TYR A 339 11.89 -24.30 29.69
CA TYR A 339 12.46 -23.78 28.45
C TYR A 339 12.41 -22.26 28.39
N LEU A 340 11.25 -21.66 28.66
CA LEU A 340 11.06 -20.20 28.64
C LEU A 340 11.89 -19.50 29.73
N TRP A 341 11.98 -20.06 30.93
CA TRP A 341 12.87 -19.53 31.98
C TRP A 341 14.34 -19.58 31.58
N SER A 342 14.81 -20.69 31.00
CA SER A 342 16.21 -20.81 30.57
C SER A 342 16.55 -19.84 29.42
N THR A 343 15.58 -19.53 28.55
CA THR A 343 15.77 -18.69 27.37
C THR A 343 15.67 -17.20 27.71
N TYR A 344 14.61 -16.80 28.43
CA TYR A 344 14.23 -15.39 28.58
C TYR A 344 14.47 -14.82 29.99
N ALA A 345 14.73 -15.69 30.98
CA ALA A 345 14.96 -15.33 32.38
C ALA A 345 16.19 -16.05 32.94
N ALA A 346 17.33 -15.87 32.26
CA ALA A 346 18.62 -16.42 32.69
C ALA A 346 19.04 -15.90 34.07
N ASP A 347 18.78 -14.61 34.37
CA ASP A 347 18.87 -14.08 35.74
C ASP A 347 17.64 -14.56 36.53
N PRO A 348 17.82 -15.35 37.62
CA PRO A 348 16.71 -15.80 38.45
C PRO A 348 15.87 -14.65 39.04
N ARG A 349 16.43 -13.45 39.21
CA ARG A 349 15.67 -12.28 39.66
C ARG A 349 14.62 -11.84 38.66
N ALA A 350 14.76 -12.15 37.38
CA ALA A 350 13.74 -11.85 36.39
C ALA A 350 12.51 -12.78 36.50
N ARG A 351 12.57 -13.82 37.34
CA ARG A 351 11.46 -14.74 37.62
C ARG A 351 10.69 -14.23 38.84
N ILE A 352 9.37 -14.38 38.81
CA ILE A 352 8.47 -14.07 39.93
C ILE A 352 7.22 -14.94 39.79
N ASN A 353 6.70 -15.49 40.89
CA ASN A 353 5.62 -16.48 40.85
C ASN A 353 5.95 -17.58 39.82
N LEU A 354 5.03 -17.85 38.89
CA LEU A 354 5.22 -18.73 37.73
C LEU A 354 5.38 -17.93 36.43
N GLY A 355 6.21 -16.87 36.40
CA GLY A 355 6.38 -16.03 35.21
C GLY A 355 7.72 -15.31 35.09
N ILE A 356 7.77 -14.34 34.15
CA ILE A 356 8.97 -13.54 33.82
C ILE A 356 8.64 -12.04 33.81
N ARG A 357 9.16 -11.28 34.78
CA ARG A 357 8.90 -9.84 34.96
C ARG A 357 9.81 -8.94 34.11
N ARG A 358 9.74 -9.09 32.80
CA ARG A 358 10.49 -8.28 31.81
C ARG A 358 9.59 -7.64 30.77
N ARG A 359 10.04 -6.55 30.15
CA ARG A 359 9.38 -5.88 29.01
C ARG A 359 9.70 -6.56 27.68
N LEU A 360 8.97 -6.20 26.63
CA LEU A 360 9.12 -6.81 25.30
C LEU A 360 10.53 -6.62 24.72
N ALA A 361 11.05 -5.40 24.68
CA ALA A 361 12.36 -5.12 24.09
C ALA A 361 13.51 -5.85 24.82
N PRO A 362 13.56 -5.88 26.17
CA PRO A 362 14.49 -6.73 26.92
C PRO A 362 14.33 -8.23 26.69
N LEU A 363 13.10 -8.75 26.56
CA LEU A 363 12.87 -10.16 26.21
C LEU A 363 13.41 -10.51 24.81
N MET A 364 13.41 -9.55 23.88
CA MET A 364 13.92 -9.72 22.52
C MET A 364 15.42 -9.35 22.37
N ASP A 365 16.15 -9.18 23.48
CA ASP A 365 17.55 -8.74 23.50
C ASP A 365 17.80 -7.41 22.77
N ASN A 366 16.78 -6.54 22.71
CA ASN A 366 16.74 -5.33 21.90
C ASN A 366 16.96 -5.55 20.38
N ASP A 367 16.83 -6.78 19.87
CA ASP A 367 16.87 -7.02 18.41
C ASP A 367 15.58 -6.47 17.81
N ARG A 368 15.69 -5.29 17.20
CA ARG A 368 14.57 -4.59 16.59
C ARG A 368 13.81 -5.46 15.58
N ARG A 369 14.46 -6.35 14.85
CA ARG A 369 13.78 -7.21 13.87
C ARG A 369 12.85 -8.20 14.55
N LYS A 370 13.24 -8.73 15.72
CA LYS A 370 12.36 -9.57 16.54
C LYS A 370 11.18 -8.77 17.09
N ILE A 371 11.42 -7.54 17.56
CA ILE A 371 10.37 -6.64 18.06
C ILE A 371 9.34 -6.34 16.95
N GLU A 372 9.81 -6.04 15.75
CA GLU A 372 8.96 -5.81 14.57
C GLU A 372 8.19 -7.07 14.17
N LEU A 373 8.83 -8.23 14.14
CA LEU A 373 8.17 -9.52 13.89
C LEU A 373 7.06 -9.81 14.92
N MET A 374 7.35 -9.63 16.20
CA MET A 374 6.40 -9.84 17.30
C MET A 374 5.17 -8.93 17.14
N ASN A 375 5.37 -7.64 16.86
CA ASN A 375 4.29 -6.70 16.64
C ASN A 375 3.53 -6.98 15.33
N SER A 376 4.21 -7.46 14.28
CA SER A 376 3.55 -7.91 13.05
C SER A 376 2.59 -9.07 13.33
N LEU A 377 3.00 -10.05 14.13
CA LEU A 377 2.11 -11.15 14.55
C LEU A 377 0.96 -10.65 15.42
N LEU A 378 1.21 -9.76 16.39
CA LEU A 378 0.18 -9.12 17.21
C LEU A 378 -0.89 -8.42 16.36
N LEU A 379 -0.48 -7.71 15.31
CA LEU A 379 -1.38 -6.90 14.48
C LEU A 379 -2.11 -7.72 13.40
N SER A 380 -1.63 -8.91 13.05
CA SER A 380 -2.15 -9.70 11.92
C SER A 380 -2.79 -11.05 12.28
N LEU A 381 -2.61 -11.56 13.49
CA LEU A 381 -3.35 -12.73 14.00
C LEU A 381 -4.83 -12.37 14.29
N PRO A 382 -5.74 -13.37 14.37
CA PRO A 382 -7.17 -13.11 14.54
C PRO A 382 -7.49 -12.57 15.94
N GLY A 383 -7.83 -11.29 16.00
CA GLY A 383 -8.26 -10.62 17.21
C GLY A 383 -7.97 -9.12 17.22
N THR A 384 -8.17 -8.53 18.38
CA THR A 384 -7.97 -7.10 18.65
C THR A 384 -6.66 -6.93 19.42
N PRO A 385 -5.66 -6.23 18.86
CA PRO A 385 -4.36 -6.06 19.49
C PRO A 385 -4.42 -5.07 20.67
N VAL A 386 -3.70 -5.42 21.73
CA VAL A 386 -3.45 -4.59 22.91
C VAL A 386 -1.95 -4.31 22.99
N VAL A 387 -1.60 -3.03 22.92
CA VAL A 387 -0.22 -2.54 23.01
C VAL A 387 0.00 -1.99 24.42
N TYR A 388 1.10 -2.38 25.07
CA TYR A 388 1.46 -1.90 26.40
C TYR A 388 2.28 -0.60 26.29
N TYR A 389 1.94 0.43 27.10
CA TYR A 389 2.56 1.74 26.95
C TYR A 389 4.09 1.70 27.01
N GLY A 390 4.76 2.31 26.04
CA GLY A 390 6.22 2.35 25.94
C GLY A 390 6.84 1.23 25.11
N ASP A 391 6.11 0.15 24.80
CA ASP A 391 6.63 -0.90 23.93
C ASP A 391 6.77 -0.41 22.47
N GLU A 392 5.99 0.59 22.06
CA GLU A 392 6.07 1.24 20.75
C GLU A 392 7.37 2.05 20.53
N ILE A 393 8.04 2.44 21.62
CA ILE A 393 9.39 3.04 21.59
C ILE A 393 10.47 2.05 22.01
N GLY A 394 10.11 0.85 22.46
CA GLY A 394 11.07 -0.16 22.93
C GLY A 394 11.62 0.12 24.33
N MET A 395 10.78 0.57 25.26
CA MET A 395 11.16 0.75 26.66
C MET A 395 11.72 -0.53 27.28
N GLY A 396 12.72 -0.35 28.15
CA GLY A 396 13.31 -1.40 28.97
C GLY A 396 12.57 -1.65 30.27
N ASP A 397 13.15 -2.49 31.12
CA ASP A 397 12.66 -2.81 32.45
C ASP A 397 13.74 -2.60 33.52
N ASN A 398 13.31 -2.57 34.78
CA ASN A 398 14.20 -2.59 35.94
C ASN A 398 13.82 -3.71 36.91
N ILE A 399 14.38 -4.91 36.67
CA ILE A 399 14.12 -6.13 37.48
C ILE A 399 14.53 -6.03 38.96
N TYR A 400 15.24 -4.96 39.36
CA TYR A 400 15.63 -4.72 40.75
C TYR A 400 14.53 -4.01 41.55
N LEU A 401 13.51 -3.47 40.88
CA LEU A 401 12.31 -2.97 41.55
C LEU A 401 11.48 -4.15 42.07
N GLY A 402 10.93 -4.01 43.27
CA GLY A 402 10.15 -5.05 43.94
C GLY A 402 8.88 -5.40 43.17
N ASP A 403 8.44 -6.66 43.30
CA ASP A 403 7.27 -7.21 42.60
C ASP A 403 7.36 -7.02 41.06
N ARG A 404 6.29 -6.53 40.42
CA ARG A 404 6.15 -6.28 38.97
C ARG A 404 6.47 -4.83 38.59
N ASN A 405 6.89 -3.99 39.54
CA ASN A 405 7.16 -2.57 39.30
C ASN A 405 8.24 -2.31 38.24
N GLY A 406 9.11 -3.29 37.99
CA GLY A 406 10.16 -3.22 36.98
C GLY A 406 9.68 -2.90 35.56
N VAL A 407 8.43 -3.25 35.22
CA VAL A 407 7.84 -2.94 33.90
C VAL A 407 6.92 -1.71 33.92
N ARG A 408 6.67 -1.12 35.10
CA ARG A 408 5.71 -0.03 35.36
C ARG A 408 6.37 1.34 35.58
N THR A 409 7.59 1.51 35.08
CA THR A 409 8.37 2.75 35.21
C THR A 409 7.78 3.90 34.39
N PRO A 410 8.09 5.15 34.72
CA PRO A 410 7.56 6.31 33.99
C PRO A 410 7.81 6.24 32.47
N MET A 411 6.82 6.67 31.68
CA MET A 411 6.93 6.81 30.22
C MET A 411 8.06 7.78 29.84
N GLN A 412 8.81 7.46 28.78
CA GLN A 412 10.02 8.20 28.37
C GLN A 412 9.70 9.16 27.21
N TRP A 413 9.32 10.39 27.54
CA TRP A 413 8.90 11.40 26.56
C TRP A 413 10.07 12.11 25.87
N THR A 414 11.07 12.51 26.64
CA THR A 414 12.22 13.29 26.15
C THR A 414 13.53 12.83 26.80
N SER A 415 14.65 13.37 26.35
CA SER A 415 15.97 13.17 27.00
C SER A 415 16.20 14.04 28.24
N ASP A 416 15.24 14.92 28.58
CA ASP A 416 15.35 15.85 29.72
C ASP A 416 15.15 15.12 31.07
N ARG A 417 15.24 15.87 32.16
CA ARG A 417 15.00 15.43 33.54
C ARG A 417 13.79 14.50 33.63
N ASN A 418 13.98 13.38 34.33
CA ASN A 418 12.97 12.33 34.55
C ASN A 418 12.38 11.76 33.24
N GLY A 419 13.09 11.83 32.11
CA GLY A 419 12.57 11.42 30.81
C GLY A 419 11.45 12.33 30.29
N GLY A 420 11.33 13.56 30.76
CA GLY A 420 10.22 14.47 30.45
C GLY A 420 8.87 14.09 31.08
N PHE A 421 8.82 13.04 31.91
CA PHE A 421 7.60 12.61 32.61
C PHE A 421 7.11 13.61 33.66
N SER A 422 8.05 14.22 34.42
CA SER A 422 7.78 15.14 35.53
C SER A 422 8.94 16.11 35.71
N ARG A 423 8.70 17.33 36.21
CA ARG A 423 9.76 18.28 36.59
C ARG A 423 10.14 18.20 38.08
N CYS A 424 9.54 17.29 38.85
CA CYS A 424 9.82 17.15 40.28
C CYS A 424 11.27 16.70 40.57
N ASP A 425 11.69 16.79 41.84
CA ASP A 425 12.92 16.12 42.32
C ASP A 425 12.89 14.63 41.94
N PRO A 426 13.90 14.08 41.23
CA PRO A 426 13.91 12.66 40.86
C PRO A 426 13.65 11.71 42.04
N ALA A 427 14.05 12.08 43.26
CA ALA A 427 13.82 11.28 44.46
C ALA A 427 12.35 11.25 44.92
N LYS A 428 11.49 12.13 44.40
CA LYS A 428 10.05 12.19 44.68
C LYS A 428 9.21 11.36 43.71
N LEU A 429 9.79 10.90 42.60
CA LEU A 429 9.06 10.08 41.64
C LEU A 429 8.53 8.82 42.31
N TYR A 430 7.30 8.42 41.94
CA TYR A 430 6.69 7.19 42.44
C TYR A 430 7.55 5.95 42.12
N LEU A 431 8.23 5.96 40.97
CA LEU A 431 9.28 5.02 40.56
C LEU A 431 10.35 5.75 39.73
N PRO A 432 11.61 5.32 39.80
CA PRO A 432 12.65 5.90 38.95
C PRO A 432 12.41 5.56 37.47
N PRO A 433 12.74 6.47 36.54
CA PRO A 433 12.79 6.14 35.12
C PRO A 433 13.93 5.16 34.83
N ILE A 434 13.92 4.53 33.66
CA ILE A 434 15.04 3.68 33.24
C ILE A 434 16.23 4.58 32.90
N MET A 435 17.41 4.23 33.42
CA MET A 435 18.64 5.02 33.29
C MET A 435 19.85 4.17 32.86
N ASP A 436 19.63 2.89 32.52
CA ASP A 436 20.70 2.05 32.02
C ASP A 436 21.14 2.51 30.61
N PRO A 437 22.35 2.18 30.15
CA PRO A 437 22.90 2.71 28.91
C PRO A 437 22.21 2.21 27.64
N VAL A 438 21.39 1.16 27.71
CA VAL A 438 20.69 0.56 26.55
C VAL A 438 19.28 1.10 26.43
N TYR A 439 18.50 1.09 27.52
CA TYR A 439 17.08 1.45 27.49
C TYR A 439 16.74 2.78 28.17
N GLY A 440 17.74 3.46 28.74
CA GLY A 440 17.53 4.70 29.48
C GLY A 440 16.92 5.81 28.60
N TYR A 441 16.15 6.70 29.23
CA TYR A 441 15.41 7.75 28.53
C TYR A 441 16.28 8.71 27.69
N GLN A 442 17.59 8.78 27.95
CA GLN A 442 18.53 9.52 27.11
C GLN A 442 18.69 8.91 25.71
N ALA A 443 18.54 7.59 25.57
CA ALA A 443 18.61 6.87 24.31
C ALA A 443 17.23 6.51 23.74
N VAL A 444 16.29 6.12 24.60
CA VAL A 444 14.94 5.69 24.21
C VAL A 444 13.91 6.71 24.69
N ASN A 445 13.45 7.58 23.81
CA ASN A 445 12.36 8.51 24.15
C ASN A 445 11.52 8.88 22.92
N VAL A 446 10.30 9.35 23.16
CA VAL A 446 9.34 9.75 22.12
C VAL A 446 9.89 10.87 21.25
N GLU A 447 10.43 11.94 21.83
CA GLU A 447 10.93 13.11 21.08
C GLU A 447 11.99 12.71 20.03
N ALA A 448 12.97 11.89 20.43
CA ALA A 448 14.02 11.42 19.54
C ALA A 448 13.47 10.52 18.43
N GLN A 449 12.53 9.64 18.76
CA GLN A 449 11.97 8.70 17.79
C GLN A 449 10.96 9.35 16.83
N ALA A 450 10.19 10.35 17.28
CA ALA A 450 9.26 11.07 16.44
C ALA A 450 9.96 11.80 15.28
N ARG A 451 11.20 12.30 15.50
CA ARG A 451 12.01 12.98 14.48
C ARG A 451 12.60 12.06 13.40
N SER A 452 12.68 10.75 13.65
CA SER A 452 13.28 9.78 12.71
C SER A 452 12.20 8.92 12.07
N SER A 453 12.00 9.03 10.76
CA SER A 453 11.02 8.22 10.00
C SER A 453 11.27 6.71 10.11
N SER A 454 12.52 6.32 10.35
CA SER A 454 12.92 4.93 10.54
C SER A 454 12.87 4.46 11.99
N SER A 455 12.39 5.25 12.95
CA SER A 455 12.30 4.83 14.37
C SER A 455 11.31 3.70 14.60
N LEU A 456 11.37 3.03 15.76
CA LEU A 456 10.40 1.99 16.11
C LEU A 456 9.01 2.60 16.29
N TYR A 457 8.92 3.80 16.87
CA TYR A 457 7.68 4.56 16.99
C TYR A 457 7.00 4.82 15.64
N ASN A 458 7.73 5.40 14.67
CA ASN A 458 7.18 5.68 13.35
C ASN A 458 6.89 4.41 12.54
N TRP A 459 7.65 3.33 12.78
CA TRP A 459 7.32 2.01 12.24
C TRP A 459 6.02 1.46 12.81
N MET A 460 5.79 1.54 14.14
CA MET A 460 4.55 1.12 14.79
C MET A 460 3.34 1.92 14.28
N LYS A 461 3.47 3.25 14.16
CA LYS A 461 2.46 4.11 13.53
C LYS A 461 2.07 3.61 12.15
N ARG A 462 3.07 3.34 11.30
CA ARG A 462 2.86 2.84 9.93
C ARG A 462 2.13 1.50 9.92
N MET A 463 2.54 0.57 10.78
CA MET A 463 1.93 -0.75 10.86
C MET A 463 0.48 -0.70 11.35
N ILE A 464 0.18 0.15 12.33
CA ILE A 464 -1.20 0.37 12.81
C ILE A 464 -2.04 1.02 11.72
N ALA A 465 -1.50 2.01 10.99
CA ALA A 465 -2.19 2.63 9.86
C ALA A 465 -2.50 1.61 8.75
N VAL A 466 -1.54 0.78 8.34
CA VAL A 466 -1.73 -0.30 7.36
C VAL A 466 -2.77 -1.33 7.86
N ARG A 467 -2.74 -1.71 9.14
CA ARG A 467 -3.78 -2.58 9.72
C ARG A 467 -5.17 -1.96 9.55
N LYS A 468 -5.31 -0.65 9.80
CA LYS A 468 -6.59 0.07 9.74
C LYS A 468 -7.14 0.22 8.32
N THR A 469 -6.34 0.03 7.26
CA THR A 469 -6.86 0.05 5.88
C THR A 469 -7.70 -1.18 5.54
N SER A 470 -7.68 -2.24 6.37
CA SER A 470 -8.46 -3.46 6.14
C SER A 470 -9.11 -4.02 7.41
N LYS A 471 -10.41 -4.30 7.33
CA LYS A 471 -11.16 -4.99 8.39
C LYS A 471 -10.81 -6.48 8.50
N VAL A 472 -10.09 -7.04 7.53
CA VAL A 472 -9.70 -8.46 7.50
C VAL A 472 -8.89 -8.84 8.74
N PHE A 473 -8.02 -7.96 9.25
CA PHE A 473 -7.21 -8.28 10.43
C PHE A 473 -8.05 -8.43 11.71
N GLY A 474 -9.05 -7.57 11.90
CA GLY A 474 -9.96 -7.63 13.05
C GLY A 474 -11.02 -8.71 12.91
N ARG A 475 -11.69 -8.80 11.75
CA ARG A 475 -12.93 -9.58 11.58
C ARG A 475 -12.78 -10.83 10.69
N GLY A 476 -11.66 -10.97 10.00
CA GLY A 476 -11.48 -12.03 9.02
C GLY A 476 -11.20 -13.40 9.64
N THR A 477 -11.64 -14.45 8.94
CA THR A 477 -11.27 -15.83 9.24
C THR A 477 -9.77 -16.03 9.05
N MET A 478 -9.23 -17.13 9.56
CA MET A 478 -7.82 -17.47 9.40
C MET A 478 -7.68 -18.89 8.83
N THR A 479 -6.87 -19.03 7.79
CA THR A 479 -6.47 -20.33 7.23
C THR A 479 -4.96 -20.47 7.33
N ILE A 480 -4.52 -21.42 8.16
CA ILE A 480 -3.09 -21.72 8.34
C ILE A 480 -2.54 -22.42 7.08
N LEU A 481 -1.50 -21.85 6.49
CA LEU A 481 -0.75 -22.48 5.42
C LEU A 481 0.44 -23.27 5.99
N ARG A 482 0.84 -24.32 5.28
CA ARG A 482 1.85 -25.26 5.77
C ARG A 482 3.00 -25.43 4.78
N PRO A 483 3.85 -24.39 4.61
CA PRO A 483 5.09 -24.55 3.86
C PRO A 483 5.95 -25.67 4.50
N SER A 484 6.74 -26.35 3.69
CA SER A 484 7.67 -27.40 4.13
C SER A 484 8.71 -26.86 5.11
N ASN A 485 9.12 -25.60 4.94
CA ASN A 485 10.01 -24.90 5.85
C ASN A 485 9.29 -24.59 7.19
N ARG A 486 9.73 -25.21 8.28
CA ARG A 486 9.16 -25.05 9.62
C ARG A 486 9.46 -23.69 10.25
N SER A 487 10.51 -23.01 9.81
CA SER A 487 10.85 -21.68 10.32
C SER A 487 10.01 -20.56 9.71
N VAL A 488 9.16 -20.86 8.71
CA VAL A 488 8.27 -19.88 8.07
C VAL A 488 6.82 -20.12 8.45
N LEU A 489 6.25 -19.20 9.23
CA LEU A 489 4.82 -19.16 9.52
C LEU A 489 4.10 -18.46 8.37
N ALA A 490 3.08 -19.09 7.80
CA ALA A 490 2.26 -18.50 6.74
C ALA A 490 0.77 -18.76 7.01
N TYR A 491 -0.07 -17.75 6.81
CA TYR A 491 -1.52 -17.87 6.96
C TYR A 491 -2.25 -16.84 6.10
N LEU A 492 -3.47 -17.18 5.72
CA LEU A 492 -4.40 -16.29 5.04
C LEU A 492 -5.39 -15.73 6.06
N ARG A 493 -5.71 -14.45 5.90
CA ARG A 493 -6.84 -13.79 6.55
C ARG A 493 -7.86 -13.44 5.47
N GLN A 494 -9.14 -13.72 5.71
CA GLN A 494 -10.19 -13.47 4.72
C GLN A 494 -11.43 -12.85 5.35
N TYR A 495 -11.93 -11.77 4.75
CA TYR A 495 -13.19 -11.12 5.13
C TYR A 495 -13.89 -10.59 3.88
N GLY A 496 -15.08 -11.11 3.58
CA GLY A 496 -15.74 -10.86 2.30
C GLY A 496 -14.86 -11.29 1.11
N ASN A 497 -14.61 -10.36 0.18
CA ASN A 497 -13.79 -10.59 -1.02
C ASN A 497 -12.30 -10.31 -0.81
N GLU A 498 -11.94 -9.67 0.31
CA GLU A 498 -10.58 -9.29 0.62
C GLU A 498 -9.83 -10.44 1.28
N VAL A 499 -8.59 -10.66 0.82
CA VAL A 499 -7.74 -11.77 1.24
C VAL A 499 -6.33 -11.24 1.43
N ILE A 500 -5.78 -11.49 2.62
CA ILE A 500 -4.43 -11.08 2.99
C ILE A 500 -3.60 -12.30 3.33
N LEU A 501 -2.47 -12.48 2.65
CA LEU A 501 -1.46 -13.46 2.96
C LEU A 501 -0.42 -12.86 3.89
N CYS A 502 -0.26 -13.42 5.08
CA CYS A 502 0.80 -13.09 6.01
C CYS A 502 1.88 -14.18 5.97
N VAL A 503 3.14 -13.78 5.82
CA VAL A 503 4.29 -14.70 5.81
C VAL A 503 5.35 -14.14 6.74
N ALA A 504 5.86 -14.94 7.67
CA ALA A 504 6.76 -14.51 8.72
C ALA A 504 7.90 -15.53 8.89
N ASN A 505 9.14 -15.05 8.87
CA ASN A 505 10.32 -15.84 9.18
C ASN A 505 10.60 -15.78 10.69
N LEU A 506 10.59 -16.92 11.35
CA LEU A 506 10.88 -17.05 12.78
C LEU A 506 12.37 -17.29 13.05
N SER A 507 13.18 -17.54 12.02
CA SER A 507 14.61 -17.80 12.14
C SER A 507 15.45 -16.53 12.13
N ARG A 508 16.59 -16.58 12.82
CA ARG A 508 17.66 -15.56 12.77
C ARG A 508 18.44 -15.54 11.44
N SER A 509 18.14 -16.44 10.53
CA SER A 509 18.79 -16.57 9.22
C SER A 509 17.77 -16.34 8.10
N ALA A 510 18.25 -16.00 6.90
CA ALA A 510 17.38 -15.87 5.75
C ALA A 510 16.73 -17.23 5.41
N GLN A 511 15.44 -17.23 5.10
CA GLN A 511 14.68 -18.44 4.82
C GLN A 511 14.00 -18.36 3.46
N TRP A 512 13.92 -19.50 2.79
CA TRP A 512 13.12 -19.71 1.59
C TRP A 512 11.93 -20.61 1.91
N ALA A 513 10.75 -20.26 1.39
CA ALA A 513 9.57 -21.09 1.50
C ALA A 513 8.75 -21.08 0.21
N GLU A 514 8.18 -22.23 -0.11
CA GLU A 514 7.19 -22.40 -1.15
C GLU A 514 5.80 -22.46 -0.50
N ILE A 515 4.90 -21.60 -0.95
CA ILE A 515 3.56 -21.43 -0.38
C ILE A 515 2.54 -21.83 -1.43
N ASP A 516 1.75 -22.85 -1.14
CA ASP A 516 0.63 -23.25 -2.01
C ASP A 516 -0.50 -22.22 -1.91
N LEU A 517 -0.72 -21.51 -3.02
CA LEU A 517 -1.80 -20.54 -3.21
C LEU A 517 -2.67 -20.89 -4.42
N SER A 518 -2.68 -22.16 -4.84
CA SER A 518 -3.42 -22.64 -6.02
C SER A 518 -4.90 -22.21 -6.03
N ALA A 519 -5.54 -22.14 -4.86
CA ALA A 519 -6.91 -21.65 -4.71
C ALA A 519 -7.12 -20.17 -5.12
N TRP A 520 -6.05 -19.39 -5.20
CA TRP A 520 -6.05 -17.95 -5.51
C TRP A 520 -5.37 -17.64 -6.85
N ARG A 521 -5.32 -18.63 -7.75
CA ARG A 521 -4.75 -18.50 -9.10
C ARG A 521 -5.28 -17.25 -9.81
N GLY A 522 -4.38 -16.56 -10.50
CA GLY A 522 -4.70 -15.36 -11.28
C GLY A 522 -4.67 -14.07 -10.46
N ARG A 523 -4.73 -14.13 -9.13
CA ARG A 523 -4.54 -12.95 -8.27
C ARG A 523 -3.07 -12.52 -8.23
N VAL A 524 -2.86 -11.23 -7.99
CA VAL A 524 -1.53 -10.62 -7.84
C VAL A 524 -1.31 -10.31 -6.36
N PRO A 525 -0.27 -10.86 -5.72
CA PRO A 525 0.12 -10.45 -4.37
C PRO A 525 0.70 -9.04 -4.42
N ILE A 526 0.12 -8.12 -3.66
CA ILE A 526 0.59 -6.74 -3.52
C ILE A 526 1.04 -6.54 -2.08
N GLU A 527 2.32 -6.23 -1.88
CA GLU A 527 2.90 -6.02 -0.56
C GLU A 527 2.27 -4.77 0.09
N MET A 528 1.77 -4.86 1.33
CA MET A 528 0.89 -3.84 1.90
C MET A 528 1.62 -2.60 2.43
N LEU A 529 2.92 -2.67 2.74
CA LEU A 529 3.67 -1.52 3.24
C LEU A 529 4.13 -0.60 2.09
N GLY A 530 4.82 -1.14 1.09
CA GLY A 530 5.42 -0.42 -0.03
C GLY A 530 4.68 -0.61 -1.36
N ARG A 531 3.57 -1.34 -1.38
CA ARG A 531 2.68 -1.53 -2.55
C ARG A 531 3.35 -2.17 -3.76
N ALA A 532 4.47 -2.86 -3.53
CA ALA A 532 5.18 -3.58 -4.58
C ALA A 532 4.33 -4.77 -5.07
N ARG A 533 4.21 -4.89 -6.40
CA ARG A 533 3.48 -6.00 -7.04
C ARG A 533 4.43 -7.19 -7.22
N PHE A 534 4.03 -8.35 -6.71
CA PHE A 534 4.77 -9.60 -6.87
C PHE A 534 4.28 -10.39 -8.09
N LYS A 535 5.01 -11.46 -8.43
CA LYS A 535 4.62 -12.37 -9.52
C LYS A 535 3.19 -12.87 -9.29
N ARG A 536 2.37 -12.80 -10.34
CA ARG A 536 1.01 -13.35 -10.36
C ARG A 536 1.02 -14.83 -9.96
N ILE A 537 0.04 -15.23 -9.15
CA ILE A 537 -0.13 -16.62 -8.71
C ILE A 537 -0.50 -17.47 -9.94
N ASP A 538 0.36 -18.42 -10.28
CA ASP A 538 0.17 -19.37 -11.37
C ASP A 538 -0.19 -20.77 -10.83
N GLU A 539 0.04 -21.84 -11.60
CA GLU A 539 -0.26 -23.22 -11.17
C GLU A 539 0.76 -23.76 -10.16
N GLY A 540 1.91 -23.09 -9.98
CA GLY A 540 2.96 -23.51 -9.05
C GLY A 540 2.85 -22.81 -7.67
N PRO A 541 3.57 -23.30 -6.66
CA PRO A 541 3.65 -22.63 -5.38
C PRO A 541 4.34 -21.26 -5.52
N LEU A 542 3.88 -20.29 -4.74
CA LEU A 542 4.54 -18.99 -4.64
C LEU A 542 5.81 -19.14 -3.80
N GLY A 543 6.96 -18.97 -4.43
CA GLY A 543 8.25 -18.95 -3.74
C GLY A 543 8.55 -17.58 -3.13
N VAL A 544 8.87 -17.54 -1.83
CA VAL A 544 9.17 -16.32 -1.08
C VAL A 544 10.49 -16.48 -0.32
N THR A 545 11.39 -15.50 -0.45
CA THR A 545 12.60 -15.38 0.39
C THR A 545 12.38 -14.29 1.43
N LEU A 546 12.66 -14.59 2.70
CA LEU A 546 12.56 -13.65 3.80
C LEU A 546 13.91 -13.45 4.48
N ALA A 547 14.22 -12.20 4.81
CA ALA A 547 15.37 -11.85 5.65
C ALA A 547 15.22 -12.43 7.07
N PRO A 548 16.29 -12.50 7.89
CA PRO A 548 16.21 -12.83 9.31
C PRO A 548 15.09 -12.07 10.02
N TYR A 549 14.16 -12.79 10.65
CA TYR A 549 12.98 -12.22 11.33
C TYR A 549 12.09 -11.33 10.45
N GLY A 550 12.25 -11.37 9.12
CA GLY A 550 11.45 -10.59 8.18
C GLY A 550 10.05 -11.16 8.00
N PHE A 551 9.12 -10.32 7.58
CA PHE A 551 7.74 -10.71 7.27
C PHE A 551 7.22 -9.95 6.05
N PHE A 552 6.14 -10.46 5.46
CA PHE A 552 5.36 -9.79 4.43
C PHE A 552 3.86 -9.90 4.73
N TRP A 553 3.13 -8.83 4.46
CA TRP A 553 1.68 -8.85 4.32
C TRP A 553 1.35 -8.56 2.86
N PHE A 554 0.69 -9.49 2.18
CA PHE A 554 0.28 -9.34 0.79
C PHE A 554 -1.24 -9.29 0.69
N GLN A 555 -1.78 -8.22 0.12
CA GLN A 555 -3.16 -8.25 -0.36
C GLN A 555 -3.22 -9.05 -1.66
N LEU A 556 -4.05 -10.08 -1.72
CA LEU A 556 -4.25 -10.87 -2.94
C LEU A 556 -5.35 -10.22 -3.78
N ALA A 557 -4.94 -9.30 -4.65
CA ALA A 557 -5.85 -8.50 -5.45
C ALA A 557 -6.26 -9.23 -6.75
N GLU A 558 -7.54 -9.11 -7.08
CA GLU A 558 -8.01 -9.30 -8.45
C GLU A 558 -7.60 -8.08 -9.27
N GLU A 559 -7.26 -8.28 -10.53
CA GLU A 559 -6.79 -7.22 -11.41
C GLU A 559 -7.95 -6.25 -11.70
N SER A 560 -8.10 -5.22 -10.86
CA SER A 560 -9.10 -4.16 -11.03
C SER A 560 -8.52 -3.05 -11.92
N GLY A 561 -9.15 -2.83 -13.08
CA GLY A 561 -9.13 -1.54 -13.77
C GLY A 561 -7.97 -1.23 -14.74
N GLY A 562 -7.11 -2.18 -15.07
CA GLY A 562 -6.05 -2.00 -16.07
C GLY A 562 -6.24 -2.87 -17.30
N VAL A 563 -7.25 -2.57 -18.14
CA VAL A 563 -7.55 -3.21 -19.45
C VAL A 563 -7.39 -4.73 -19.46
N SER A 564 -8.53 -5.41 -19.37
CA SER A 564 -8.72 -6.84 -19.65
C SER A 564 -7.56 -7.49 -20.45
N THR A 565 -6.87 -8.46 -19.83
CA THR A 565 -6.61 -9.67 -20.60
C THR A 565 -7.96 -10.32 -20.75
N GLU A 566 -8.64 -10.00 -21.85
CA GLU A 566 -9.85 -10.67 -22.28
C GLU A 566 -9.68 -12.17 -22.02
N THR A 567 -10.67 -12.76 -21.36
CA THR A 567 -10.92 -14.19 -21.40
C THR A 567 -10.85 -14.60 -22.87
N ILE A 568 -9.72 -15.15 -23.31
CA ILE A 568 -9.62 -15.77 -24.62
C ILE A 568 -10.54 -16.98 -24.52
N MET A 569 -11.79 -16.81 -24.95
CA MET A 569 -12.66 -17.94 -25.25
C MET A 569 -11.85 -18.90 -26.12
N PRO A 570 -11.84 -20.22 -25.82
CA PRO A 570 -11.13 -21.18 -26.65
C PRO A 570 -11.64 -21.04 -28.09
N ARG A 571 -10.79 -20.48 -28.97
CA ARG A 571 -11.13 -20.27 -30.37
C ARG A 571 -11.30 -21.64 -31.02
N GLU A 572 -12.43 -21.90 -31.68
CA GLU A 572 -12.48 -22.99 -32.66
C GLU A 572 -11.50 -22.65 -33.78
N TRP A 573 -10.45 -23.45 -33.91
CA TRP A 573 -9.39 -23.20 -34.88
C TRP A 573 -9.76 -23.73 -36.27
N VAL A 574 -9.67 -22.86 -37.28
CA VAL A 574 -9.78 -23.23 -38.69
C VAL A 574 -8.41 -23.71 -39.18
N THR A 575 -8.31 -24.98 -39.61
CA THR A 575 -7.05 -25.53 -40.13
C THR A 575 -6.84 -25.16 -41.60
N LEU A 576 -5.72 -24.49 -41.90
CA LEU A 576 -5.34 -24.14 -43.27
C LEU A 576 -4.54 -25.28 -43.92
N VAL A 577 -5.02 -25.80 -45.06
CA VAL A 577 -4.34 -26.89 -45.79
C VAL A 577 -3.41 -26.29 -46.85
N LEU A 578 -2.09 -26.44 -46.65
CA LEU A 578 -1.04 -25.90 -47.53
C LEU A 578 -0.56 -26.99 -48.50
N GLN A 579 -0.43 -26.66 -49.79
CA GLN A 579 -0.06 -27.61 -50.85
C GLN A 579 1.46 -27.67 -51.08
N ALA A 580 2.02 -26.65 -51.75
CA ALA A 580 3.37 -26.70 -52.31
C ALA A 580 4.37 -25.74 -51.64
N ASN A 581 3.97 -24.49 -51.38
CA ASN A 581 4.83 -23.44 -50.84
C ASN A 581 4.01 -22.31 -50.19
N TRP A 582 4.68 -21.26 -49.70
CA TRP A 582 4.06 -20.11 -49.04
C TRP A 582 2.98 -19.40 -49.88
N ARG A 583 3.02 -19.48 -51.22
CA ARG A 583 1.98 -18.91 -52.09
C ARG A 583 0.63 -19.60 -51.92
N SER A 584 0.58 -20.78 -51.28
CA SER A 584 -0.68 -21.43 -50.90
C SER A 584 -1.54 -20.57 -49.96
N LEU A 585 -0.95 -19.60 -49.23
CA LEU A 585 -1.73 -18.61 -48.47
C LEU A 585 -2.55 -17.67 -49.35
N ALA A 586 -2.18 -17.51 -50.63
CA ALA A 586 -2.88 -16.68 -51.61
C ALA A 586 -3.85 -17.47 -52.51
N GLU A 587 -3.88 -18.81 -52.42
CA GLU A 587 -4.81 -19.65 -53.19
C GLU A 587 -6.26 -19.40 -52.78
N ALA A 588 -7.19 -19.36 -53.74
CA ALA A 588 -8.57 -18.89 -53.54
C ALA A 588 -9.27 -19.47 -52.30
N ARG A 589 -9.15 -20.77 -52.05
CA ARG A 589 -9.79 -21.44 -50.89
C ARG A 589 -9.11 -21.06 -49.57
N VAL A 590 -7.79 -21.12 -49.48
CA VAL A 590 -7.04 -20.80 -48.25
C VAL A 590 -7.17 -19.31 -47.92
N ARG A 591 -7.06 -18.45 -48.94
CA ARG A 591 -7.25 -17.01 -48.83
C ARG A 591 -8.64 -16.65 -48.31
N GLN A 592 -9.70 -17.31 -48.79
CA GLN A 592 -11.05 -17.06 -48.31
C GLN A 592 -11.22 -17.33 -46.81
N HIS A 593 -10.68 -18.44 -46.30
CA HIS A 593 -10.71 -18.75 -44.87
C HIS A 593 -9.82 -17.79 -44.08
N LEU A 594 -8.66 -17.43 -44.64
CA LEU A 594 -7.73 -16.48 -44.01
C LEU A 594 -8.37 -15.08 -43.86
N GLU A 595 -9.04 -14.57 -44.89
CA GLU A 595 -9.66 -13.24 -44.93
C GLU A 595 -10.98 -13.17 -44.13
N ARG A 596 -11.79 -14.24 -44.11
CA ARG A 596 -13.12 -14.23 -43.48
C ARG A 596 -13.16 -14.72 -42.04
N GLU A 597 -12.26 -15.63 -41.66
CA GLU A 597 -12.33 -16.31 -40.36
C GLU A 597 -11.06 -16.06 -39.55
N VAL A 598 -9.88 -16.38 -40.10
CA VAL A 598 -8.62 -16.37 -39.34
C VAL A 598 -8.14 -14.95 -39.00
N LEU A 599 -7.97 -14.07 -39.99
CA LEU A 599 -7.46 -12.71 -39.77
C LEU A 599 -8.42 -11.85 -38.92
N PRO A 600 -9.74 -11.81 -39.19
CA PRO A 600 -10.66 -11.05 -38.35
C PRO A 600 -10.64 -11.50 -36.89
N ALA A 601 -10.64 -12.83 -36.64
CA ALA A 601 -10.58 -13.37 -35.28
C ALA A 601 -9.24 -13.09 -34.60
N PHE A 602 -8.13 -13.16 -35.34
CA PHE A 602 -6.82 -12.84 -34.81
C PHE A 602 -6.69 -11.36 -34.45
N LEU A 603 -7.06 -10.47 -35.37
CA LEU A 603 -6.91 -9.02 -35.25
C LEU A 603 -7.81 -8.43 -34.14
N SER A 604 -9.03 -8.92 -33.97
CA SER A 604 -9.96 -8.41 -32.96
C SER A 604 -9.41 -8.53 -31.53
N GLY A 605 -8.64 -9.58 -31.24
CA GLY A 605 -7.98 -9.78 -29.95
C GLY A 605 -6.69 -8.95 -29.74
N ARG A 606 -6.32 -8.06 -30.66
CA ARG A 606 -5.05 -7.30 -30.60
C ARG A 606 -5.24 -5.87 -30.15
N ARG A 607 -4.36 -5.37 -29.29
CA ARG A 607 -4.45 -4.00 -28.74
C ARG A 607 -4.30 -2.90 -29.81
N TRP A 608 -3.41 -3.09 -30.78
CA TRP A 608 -3.19 -2.15 -31.90
C TRP A 608 -4.27 -2.13 -32.98
N PHE A 609 -5.24 -3.05 -32.95
CA PHE A 609 -6.26 -3.10 -33.99
C PHE A 609 -7.30 -2.00 -33.75
N ALA A 610 -7.40 -1.05 -34.69
CA ALA A 610 -8.26 0.13 -34.55
C ALA A 610 -9.77 -0.15 -34.77
N GLY A 611 -10.15 -1.34 -35.24
CA GLY A 611 -11.54 -1.73 -35.51
C GLY A 611 -12.31 -2.25 -34.29
N LYS A 612 -11.90 -1.90 -33.06
CA LYS A 612 -12.57 -2.36 -31.84
C LYS A 612 -13.86 -1.58 -31.61
N GLY A 613 -14.99 -2.29 -31.52
CA GLY A 613 -16.30 -1.65 -31.28
C GLY A 613 -17.50 -2.33 -31.93
N GLY A 614 -17.36 -3.51 -32.54
CA GLY A 614 -18.48 -4.25 -33.10
C GLY A 614 -19.02 -3.69 -34.42
N GLU A 615 -18.38 -2.68 -35.01
CA GLU A 615 -18.66 -2.27 -36.38
C GLU A 615 -18.10 -3.32 -37.35
N GLY A 616 -18.98 -4.02 -38.06
CA GLY A 616 -18.58 -4.97 -39.10
C GLY A 616 -17.71 -4.30 -40.17
N GLY A 617 -16.62 -4.96 -40.56
CA GLY A 617 -15.68 -4.52 -41.58
C GLY A 617 -15.12 -5.69 -42.37
N GLU A 618 -14.63 -5.43 -43.59
CA GLU A 618 -14.03 -6.45 -44.45
C GLU A 618 -12.50 -6.45 -44.30
N THR A 619 -11.92 -7.63 -44.09
CA THR A 619 -10.46 -7.82 -43.97
C THR A 619 -9.96 -8.53 -45.22
N ARG A 620 -8.92 -7.98 -45.88
CA ARG A 620 -8.36 -8.52 -47.12
C ARG A 620 -6.84 -8.62 -47.04
N LEU A 621 -6.29 -9.73 -47.54
CA LEU A 621 -4.86 -9.90 -47.70
C LEU A 621 -4.42 -9.19 -48.98
N SER A 622 -3.75 -8.05 -48.86
CA SER A 622 -3.42 -7.18 -49.99
C SER A 622 -2.05 -7.48 -50.59
N ARG A 623 -1.05 -7.83 -49.77
CA ARG A 623 0.29 -8.24 -50.21
C ARG A 623 0.82 -9.41 -49.39
N LEU A 624 1.69 -10.19 -50.02
CA LEU A 624 2.55 -11.18 -49.38
C LEU A 624 3.95 -11.06 -49.98
N VAL A 625 4.93 -10.71 -49.15
CA VAL A 625 6.34 -10.57 -49.58
C VAL A 625 7.21 -11.59 -48.82
N PRO A 626 7.95 -12.48 -49.51
CA PRO A 626 8.85 -13.41 -48.83
C PRO A 626 10.05 -12.67 -48.23
N LEU A 627 10.38 -12.95 -46.97
CA LEU A 627 11.48 -12.33 -46.23
C LEU A 627 12.75 -13.19 -46.20
N GLY A 628 12.69 -14.39 -46.79
CA GLY A 628 13.80 -15.32 -46.90
C GLY A 628 13.59 -16.33 -48.03
N ASP A 629 14.51 -17.28 -48.12
CA ASP A 629 14.52 -18.31 -49.17
C ASP A 629 13.89 -19.63 -48.68
N GLY A 630 13.41 -20.47 -49.60
CA GLY A 630 12.83 -21.79 -49.30
C GLY A 630 11.35 -21.94 -49.66
N SER A 631 10.75 -23.08 -49.31
CA SER A 631 9.35 -23.38 -49.66
C SER A 631 8.33 -22.65 -48.77
N PHE A 632 8.63 -22.48 -47.48
CA PHE A 632 7.80 -21.74 -46.52
C PHE A 632 8.68 -20.74 -45.74
N PRO A 633 9.27 -19.74 -46.43
CA PRO A 633 10.02 -18.70 -45.75
C PRO A 633 9.07 -17.87 -44.87
N PRO A 634 9.61 -17.12 -43.90
CA PRO A 634 8.85 -16.04 -43.28
C PRO A 634 8.35 -15.07 -44.36
N VAL A 635 7.14 -14.56 -44.21
CA VAL A 635 6.50 -13.66 -45.16
C VAL A 635 5.99 -12.42 -44.44
N LEU A 636 6.11 -11.24 -45.06
CA LEU A 636 5.38 -10.06 -44.63
C LEU A 636 4.00 -10.07 -45.30
N ALA A 637 2.96 -10.27 -44.51
CA ALA A 637 1.58 -10.13 -44.94
C ALA A 637 1.11 -8.70 -44.69
N VAL A 638 0.60 -8.05 -45.74
CA VAL A 638 -0.08 -6.76 -45.64
C VAL A 638 -1.58 -7.00 -45.70
N VAL A 639 -2.29 -6.50 -44.70
CA VAL A 639 -3.72 -6.76 -44.51
C VAL A 639 -4.48 -5.43 -44.49
N ASP A 640 -5.38 -5.24 -45.43
CA ASP A 640 -6.27 -4.08 -45.48
C ASP A 640 -7.55 -4.40 -44.70
N HIS A 641 -7.96 -3.51 -43.81
CA HIS A 641 -9.23 -3.56 -43.11
C HIS A 641 -10.06 -2.32 -43.45
N VAL A 642 -11.27 -2.52 -43.97
CA VAL A 642 -12.18 -1.45 -44.38
C VAL A 642 -13.45 -1.53 -43.53
N ALA A 643 -13.64 -0.52 -42.68
CA ALA A 643 -14.85 -0.30 -41.89
C ALA A 643 -15.63 0.92 -42.42
N ARG A 644 -16.87 1.13 -41.95
CA ARG A 644 -17.76 2.20 -42.45
C ARG A 644 -17.19 3.62 -42.35
N ARG A 645 -16.31 3.88 -41.38
CA ARG A 645 -15.75 5.21 -41.10
C ARG A 645 -14.22 5.28 -41.16
N ALA A 646 -13.54 4.15 -41.39
CA ALA A 646 -12.08 4.09 -41.38
C ALA A 646 -11.55 2.96 -42.26
N ALA A 647 -10.48 3.22 -42.99
CA ALA A 647 -9.67 2.21 -43.66
C ALA A 647 -8.27 2.21 -43.03
N ALA A 648 -7.73 1.04 -42.74
CA ALA A 648 -6.39 0.88 -42.19
C ALA A 648 -5.67 -0.30 -42.83
N ARG A 649 -4.35 -0.17 -42.98
CA ARG A 649 -3.46 -1.20 -43.52
C ARG A 649 -2.54 -1.70 -42.42
N TYR A 650 -2.43 -3.01 -42.28
CA TYR A 650 -1.66 -3.65 -41.22
C TYR A 650 -0.52 -4.51 -41.76
N ALA A 651 0.59 -4.57 -41.04
CA ALA A 651 1.76 -5.39 -41.36
C ALA A 651 1.92 -6.53 -40.35
N LEU A 652 1.96 -7.77 -40.86
CA LEU A 652 2.12 -8.98 -40.06
C LEU A 652 3.28 -9.82 -40.63
N PRO A 653 4.42 -9.92 -39.94
CA PRO A 653 5.42 -10.94 -40.27
C PRO A 653 4.86 -12.30 -39.85
N LEU A 654 4.68 -13.21 -40.79
CA LEU A 654 4.12 -14.54 -40.56
C LEU A 654 5.14 -15.62 -40.88
N VAL A 655 5.12 -16.71 -40.12
CA VAL A 655 5.93 -17.89 -40.43
C VAL A 655 5.15 -19.16 -40.15
N VAL A 656 5.48 -20.22 -40.89
CA VAL A 656 4.94 -21.56 -40.63
C VAL A 656 5.95 -22.33 -39.77
N ARG A 657 5.49 -22.84 -38.63
CA ARG A 657 6.24 -23.73 -37.73
C ARG A 657 5.63 -25.11 -37.78
N TRP A 658 6.42 -26.11 -38.17
CA TRP A 658 5.98 -27.50 -38.23
C TRP A 658 6.21 -28.19 -36.89
N GLY A 659 5.21 -28.91 -36.36
CA GLY A 659 5.20 -29.49 -35.03
C GLY A 659 3.79 -29.59 -34.45
N HIS A 660 3.61 -30.33 -33.35
CA HIS A 660 2.33 -30.36 -32.66
C HIS A 660 2.05 -29.03 -31.95
N ILE A 661 0.78 -28.63 -31.95
CA ILE A 661 0.32 -27.43 -31.24
C ILE A 661 -0.06 -27.85 -29.82
N ASP A 662 0.87 -27.71 -28.89
CA ASP A 662 0.65 -27.96 -27.46
C ASP A 662 1.21 -26.80 -26.61
N SER A 663 1.08 -26.91 -25.29
CA SER A 663 1.57 -25.93 -24.32
C SER A 663 3.11 -25.86 -24.21
N ASN A 664 3.83 -26.80 -24.83
CA ASN A 664 5.29 -26.90 -24.82
C ASN A 664 5.93 -26.34 -26.10
N ALA A 665 5.14 -25.77 -27.02
CA ALA A 665 5.68 -25.13 -28.22
C ALA A 665 6.58 -23.93 -27.88
N ASP A 666 7.65 -23.72 -28.66
CA ASP A 666 8.63 -22.61 -28.52
C ASP A 666 8.03 -21.20 -28.78
N TYR A 667 6.71 -21.09 -28.92
CA TYR A 667 5.98 -19.85 -29.18
C TYR A 667 4.66 -19.79 -28.38
N PRO A 668 4.28 -18.60 -27.88
CA PRO A 668 3.07 -18.46 -27.06
C PRO A 668 1.80 -18.73 -27.88
N LEU A 669 0.79 -19.36 -27.26
CA LEU A 669 -0.52 -19.62 -27.89
C LEU A 669 -1.15 -18.36 -28.49
N ALA A 670 -0.93 -17.22 -27.84
CA ALA A 670 -1.41 -15.94 -28.33
C ALA A 670 -0.86 -15.60 -29.72
N ALA A 671 0.36 -16.02 -30.10
CA ALA A 671 0.97 -15.73 -31.41
C ALA A 671 0.40 -16.59 -32.56
N ILE A 672 -0.40 -17.62 -32.27
CA ILE A 672 -0.94 -18.53 -33.29
C ILE A 672 -2.12 -17.85 -34.01
N LEU A 673 -2.03 -17.75 -35.34
CA LEU A 673 -3.14 -17.34 -36.19
C LEU A 673 -4.07 -18.52 -36.45
N ALA A 674 -3.51 -19.62 -36.93
CA ALA A 674 -4.25 -20.83 -37.30
C ALA A 674 -3.35 -22.07 -37.33
N PRO A 675 -3.87 -23.27 -37.03
CA PRO A 675 -3.23 -24.53 -37.39
C PRO A 675 -3.06 -24.64 -38.91
N VAL A 676 -1.96 -25.23 -39.34
CA VAL A 676 -1.70 -25.57 -40.73
C VAL A 676 -1.43 -27.05 -40.88
N ARG A 677 -1.82 -27.61 -42.03
CA ARG A 677 -1.50 -28.99 -42.40
C ARG A 677 -0.95 -29.06 -43.80
N ARG A 678 0.09 -29.86 -43.99
CA ARG A 678 0.59 -30.28 -45.31
C ARG A 678 0.76 -31.78 -45.30
N THR A 679 -0.01 -32.48 -46.13
CA THR A 679 -0.06 -33.95 -46.16
C THR A 679 -0.25 -34.54 -44.75
N ASN A 680 0.77 -35.20 -44.20
CA ASN A 680 0.80 -35.82 -42.86
C ASN A 680 1.55 -34.98 -41.82
N ARG A 681 2.02 -33.77 -42.17
CA ARG A 681 2.68 -32.84 -41.26
C ARG A 681 1.70 -31.77 -40.78
N GLU A 682 1.63 -31.60 -39.47
CA GLU A 682 0.90 -30.54 -38.80
C GLU A 682 1.86 -29.44 -38.36
N GLY A 683 1.33 -28.24 -38.17
CA GLY A 683 2.07 -27.06 -37.74
C GLY A 683 1.13 -25.91 -37.40
N ALA A 684 1.70 -24.74 -37.18
CA ALA A 684 0.97 -23.49 -36.95
C ALA A 684 1.47 -22.37 -37.86
N LEU A 685 0.55 -21.53 -38.33
CA LEU A 685 0.83 -20.20 -38.85
C LEU A 685 0.91 -19.25 -37.66
N VAL A 686 2.07 -18.63 -37.44
CA VAL A 686 2.34 -17.80 -36.27
C VAL A 686 2.77 -16.39 -36.67
N ASP A 687 2.44 -15.43 -35.82
CA ASP A 687 2.96 -14.06 -35.88
C ASP A 687 4.42 -14.06 -35.39
N ALA A 688 5.33 -13.74 -36.30
CA ALA A 688 6.76 -13.97 -36.17
C ALA A 688 7.51 -12.81 -35.51
N VAL A 689 6.82 -11.84 -34.91
CA VAL A 689 7.47 -10.64 -34.33
C VAL A 689 8.48 -10.96 -33.24
N ALA A 690 8.25 -12.02 -32.47
CA ALA A 690 9.16 -12.49 -31.42
C ALA A 690 9.81 -13.85 -31.73
N ASP A 691 9.71 -14.32 -32.98
CA ASP A 691 10.32 -15.60 -33.38
C ASP A 691 11.84 -15.43 -33.56
N ARG A 692 12.61 -16.24 -32.84
CA ARG A 692 14.08 -16.10 -32.79
C ARG A 692 14.74 -16.17 -34.16
N GLU A 693 14.35 -17.15 -34.99
CA GLU A 693 14.97 -17.36 -36.29
C GLU A 693 14.59 -16.25 -37.26
N VAL A 694 13.32 -15.85 -37.26
CA VAL A 694 12.84 -14.78 -38.14
C VAL A 694 13.48 -13.45 -37.77
N VAL A 695 13.48 -13.10 -36.49
CA VAL A 695 14.10 -11.85 -36.01
C VAL A 695 15.60 -11.83 -36.29
N SER A 696 16.32 -12.94 -36.08
CA SER A 696 17.75 -13.02 -36.42
C SER A 696 17.99 -12.82 -37.92
N ALA A 697 17.14 -13.41 -38.77
CA ALA A 697 17.23 -13.21 -40.21
C ALA A 697 16.95 -11.76 -40.62
N LEU A 698 15.95 -11.10 -40.02
CA LEU A 698 15.64 -9.69 -40.26
C LEU A 698 16.83 -8.80 -39.91
N VAL A 699 17.44 -8.98 -38.73
CA VAL A 699 18.64 -8.21 -38.33
C VAL A 699 19.78 -8.40 -39.31
N THR A 700 20.01 -9.64 -39.77
CA THR A 700 21.05 -9.96 -40.75
C THR A 700 20.78 -9.29 -42.10
N GLN A 701 19.52 -9.27 -42.56
CA GLN A 701 19.13 -8.61 -43.81
C GLN A 701 19.26 -7.08 -43.71
N ILE A 702 18.93 -6.49 -42.55
CA ILE A 702 19.19 -5.06 -42.28
C ILE A 702 20.68 -4.78 -42.36
N HIS A 703 21.51 -5.54 -41.66
CA HIS A 703 22.96 -5.36 -41.65
C HIS A 703 23.58 -5.44 -43.06
N ALA A 704 23.12 -6.38 -43.88
CA ALA A 704 23.64 -6.62 -45.22
C ALA A 704 23.10 -5.68 -46.31
N GLY A 705 22.02 -4.92 -46.07
CA GLY A 705 21.38 -4.09 -47.11
C GLY A 705 20.56 -4.90 -48.13
N GLY A 706 19.72 -5.83 -47.68
CA GLY A 706 18.95 -6.72 -48.55
C GLY A 706 17.75 -6.06 -49.27
N ARG A 707 17.32 -6.67 -50.38
CA ARG A 707 16.05 -6.37 -51.07
C ARG A 707 15.33 -7.67 -51.41
N ARG A 708 14.04 -7.78 -51.09
CA ARG A 708 13.20 -8.94 -51.37
C ARG A 708 11.97 -8.57 -52.18
N GLU A 709 11.87 -9.09 -53.39
CA GLU A 709 10.81 -8.74 -54.34
C GLU A 709 9.68 -9.78 -54.33
N ALA A 710 8.43 -9.30 -54.32
CA ALA A 710 7.25 -10.15 -54.50
C ALA A 710 6.67 -10.03 -55.92
N ALA A 711 6.78 -8.86 -56.52
CA ALA A 711 6.31 -8.50 -57.87
C ALA A 711 7.17 -7.32 -58.40
N PRO A 712 7.13 -6.99 -59.72
CA PRO A 712 7.99 -5.96 -60.32
C PRO A 712 8.03 -4.61 -59.58
N ASP A 713 6.91 -4.20 -58.97
CA ASP A 713 6.79 -2.93 -58.25
C ASP A 713 6.50 -3.10 -56.75
N VAL A 714 6.68 -4.31 -56.19
CA VAL A 714 6.44 -4.60 -54.76
C VAL A 714 7.64 -5.31 -54.15
N ALA A 715 8.33 -4.62 -53.24
CA ALA A 715 9.52 -5.14 -52.55
C ALA A 715 9.55 -4.74 -51.08
N VAL A 716 10.27 -5.53 -50.27
CA VAL A 716 10.72 -5.14 -48.94
C VAL A 716 12.21 -4.84 -49.02
N GLU A 717 12.59 -3.61 -48.70
CA GLU A 717 13.97 -3.15 -48.59
C GLU A 717 14.42 -3.16 -47.13
N PHE A 718 15.65 -3.61 -46.92
CA PHE A 718 16.34 -3.59 -45.64
C PHE A 718 17.49 -2.60 -45.75
N VAL A 719 17.43 -1.50 -45.00
CA VAL A 719 18.33 -0.37 -45.19
C VAL A 719 19.14 -0.15 -43.92
N PRO A 720 20.44 -0.50 -43.87
CA PRO A 720 21.31 -0.19 -42.74
C PRO A 720 21.65 1.29 -42.70
N THR A 721 21.96 1.82 -41.51
CA THR A 721 22.71 3.08 -41.40
C THR A 721 24.17 2.85 -41.77
N ALA A 722 24.87 3.91 -42.23
CA ALA A 722 26.25 3.80 -42.69
C ALA A 722 27.17 3.17 -41.62
N LYS A 723 27.00 3.60 -40.36
CA LYS A 723 27.77 3.08 -39.21
C LYS A 723 27.46 1.62 -38.88
N PHE A 724 26.23 1.14 -39.14
CA PHE A 724 25.88 -0.25 -38.85
C PHE A 724 26.44 -1.20 -39.91
N ALA A 725 26.37 -0.82 -41.19
CA ALA A 725 26.92 -1.60 -42.30
C ALA A 725 28.42 -1.89 -42.15
N GLU A 726 29.17 -0.96 -41.55
CA GLU A 726 30.62 -1.10 -41.31
C GLU A 726 30.97 -1.87 -40.01
N SER A 727 29.98 -2.12 -39.15
CA SER A 727 30.20 -2.76 -37.84
C SER A 727 30.07 -4.29 -37.91
N ALA A 728 30.72 -5.01 -36.99
CA ALA A 728 30.55 -6.46 -36.87
C ALA A 728 29.20 -6.80 -36.21
N LEU A 729 28.46 -7.74 -36.79
CA LEU A 729 27.19 -8.21 -36.22
C LEU A 729 27.47 -9.25 -35.11
N PRO A 730 27.05 -9.00 -33.84
CA PRO A 730 27.20 -9.99 -32.78
C PRO A 730 26.27 -11.20 -33.01
N PRO A 731 26.63 -12.40 -32.52
CA PRO A 731 25.76 -13.56 -32.58
C PRO A 731 24.50 -13.32 -31.75
N ILE A 732 23.34 -13.70 -32.29
CA ILE A 732 22.04 -13.54 -31.64
C ILE A 732 21.67 -14.84 -30.91
N ALA A 733 21.53 -14.78 -29.59
CA ALA A 733 21.23 -15.96 -28.76
C ALA A 733 19.77 -15.98 -28.28
N MET A 734 19.26 -14.83 -27.82
CA MET A 734 17.95 -14.66 -27.20
C MET A 734 17.13 -13.57 -27.89
N VAL A 735 15.84 -13.85 -28.06
CA VAL A 735 14.83 -12.92 -28.60
C VAL A 735 13.61 -12.97 -27.69
N ARG A 736 13.12 -11.81 -27.25
CA ARG A 736 11.98 -11.71 -26.32
C ARG A 736 11.08 -10.53 -26.66
N GLY A 737 9.76 -10.73 -26.68
CA GLY A 737 8.80 -9.63 -26.79
C GLY A 737 8.73 -8.76 -25.53
N ALA A 738 8.61 -7.44 -25.69
CA ALA A 738 8.62 -6.47 -24.59
C ALA A 738 7.32 -6.40 -23.74
N GLY A 739 6.28 -7.18 -24.09
CA GLY A 739 5.06 -7.34 -23.30
C GLY A 739 4.03 -6.20 -23.36
N VAL A 740 4.46 -4.97 -23.68
CA VAL A 740 3.56 -3.80 -23.87
C VAL A 740 3.29 -3.62 -25.36
N GLU A 741 2.09 -4.00 -25.83
CA GLU A 741 1.66 -3.76 -27.22
C GLU A 741 0.91 -2.42 -27.31
N GLN A 742 1.51 -1.44 -28.01
CA GLN A 742 0.83 -0.24 -28.52
C GLN A 742 0.52 -0.43 -30.02
N THR A 743 0.53 0.63 -30.86
CA THR A 743 0.38 0.59 -32.34
C THR A 743 1.50 -0.15 -33.06
N ASN A 744 2.56 -0.49 -32.34
CA ASN A 744 3.73 -1.22 -32.79
C ASN A 744 3.98 -2.43 -31.86
N SER A 745 4.87 -3.33 -32.28
CA SER A 745 5.31 -4.44 -31.46
C SER A 745 6.83 -4.44 -31.34
N THR A 746 7.31 -4.49 -30.09
CA THR A 746 8.72 -4.33 -29.75
C THR A 746 9.32 -5.65 -29.28
N THR A 747 10.47 -5.98 -29.84
CA THR A 747 11.23 -7.19 -29.55
C THR A 747 12.64 -6.83 -29.11
N LEU A 748 13.04 -7.34 -27.95
CA LEU A 748 14.39 -7.22 -27.39
C LEU A 748 15.25 -8.37 -27.91
N ILE A 749 16.47 -8.06 -28.36
CA ILE A 749 17.41 -9.01 -28.97
C ILE A 749 18.70 -8.97 -28.14
N ASP A 750 18.89 -10.01 -27.33
CA ASP A 750 19.93 -10.07 -26.30
C ASP A 750 19.98 -8.76 -25.47
N SER A 751 21.19 -8.21 -25.29
CA SER A 751 21.44 -6.83 -24.82
C SER A 751 22.06 -5.99 -25.93
N SER A 752 21.77 -6.34 -27.20
CA SER A 752 22.42 -5.74 -28.37
C SER A 752 21.48 -4.82 -29.14
N PHE A 753 20.23 -5.25 -29.39
CA PHE A 753 19.30 -4.52 -30.24
C PHE A 753 17.85 -4.52 -29.74
N VAL A 754 17.07 -3.57 -30.23
CA VAL A 754 15.61 -3.48 -30.09
C VAL A 754 15.02 -3.38 -31.50
N LEU A 755 14.17 -4.33 -31.88
CA LEU A 755 13.43 -4.31 -33.13
C LEU A 755 11.98 -3.89 -32.87
N LYS A 756 11.55 -2.81 -33.51
CA LYS A 756 10.18 -2.30 -33.44
C LYS A 756 9.51 -2.52 -34.79
N ILE A 757 8.40 -3.24 -34.82
CA ILE A 757 7.59 -3.50 -36.03
C ILE A 757 6.31 -2.65 -35.94
N TYR A 758 6.10 -1.77 -36.91
CA TYR A 758 4.88 -0.96 -37.00
C TYR A 758 3.73 -1.84 -37.49
N ARG A 759 2.69 -2.00 -36.66
CA ARG A 759 1.55 -2.84 -37.02
C ARG A 759 0.60 -2.15 -37.97
N ARG A 760 0.47 -0.83 -37.88
CA ARG A 760 -0.31 0.00 -38.81
C ARG A 760 0.63 0.72 -39.78
N LEU A 761 0.51 0.43 -41.06
CA LEU A 761 1.34 1.06 -42.09
C LEU A 761 0.79 2.44 -42.46
N THR A 762 1.71 3.39 -42.62
CA THR A 762 1.40 4.73 -43.10
C THR A 762 2.33 5.06 -44.26
N SER A 763 1.76 5.54 -45.36
CA SER A 763 2.52 5.95 -46.54
C SER A 763 3.23 7.27 -46.29
N GLY A 764 4.47 7.40 -46.78
CA GLY A 764 5.27 8.61 -46.69
C GLY A 764 6.41 8.51 -45.68
N VAL A 765 7.00 9.66 -45.34
CA VAL A 765 8.13 9.73 -44.39
C VAL A 765 7.63 9.37 -42.99
N ASN A 766 8.27 8.36 -42.39
CA ASN A 766 8.02 8.01 -40.99
C ASN A 766 8.88 8.91 -40.08
N PRO A 767 8.28 9.66 -39.13
CA PRO A 767 9.01 10.60 -38.27
C PRO A 767 10.15 9.95 -37.47
N GLU A 768 9.95 8.75 -36.93
CA GLU A 768 10.98 8.05 -36.15
C GLU A 768 12.17 7.63 -37.03
N VAL A 769 11.92 7.26 -38.28
CA VAL A 769 12.98 6.96 -39.26
C VAL A 769 13.75 8.23 -39.64
N GLU A 770 13.04 9.32 -39.95
CA GLU A 770 13.63 10.61 -40.33
C GLU A 770 14.52 11.16 -39.20
N MET A 771 13.95 11.24 -38.00
CA MET A 771 14.63 11.74 -36.80
C MET A 771 15.78 10.81 -36.40
N GLY A 772 15.57 9.49 -36.38
CA GLY A 772 16.58 8.50 -36.03
C GLY A 772 17.80 8.53 -36.96
N ARG A 773 17.59 8.67 -38.28
CA ARG A 773 18.69 8.83 -39.25
C ARG A 773 19.45 10.13 -39.02
N PHE A 774 18.74 11.25 -38.87
CA PHE A 774 19.39 12.54 -38.64
C PHE A 774 20.21 12.54 -37.34
N LEU A 775 19.64 12.08 -36.23
CA LEU A 775 20.30 12.05 -34.93
C LEU A 775 21.50 11.07 -34.90
N THR A 776 21.45 9.99 -35.67
CA THR A 776 22.54 8.99 -35.71
C THR A 776 23.66 9.35 -36.68
N ASP A 777 23.31 9.79 -37.89
CA ASP A 777 24.24 9.95 -39.01
C ASP A 777 24.68 11.40 -39.23
N ALA A 778 23.82 12.40 -38.95
CA ALA A 778 24.09 13.80 -39.25
C ALA A 778 24.49 14.65 -38.02
N ALA A 779 23.78 14.48 -36.90
CA ALA A 779 23.97 15.26 -35.68
C ALA A 779 24.73 14.52 -34.56
N GLU A 780 24.85 13.19 -34.66
CA GLU A 780 25.54 12.32 -33.69
C GLU A 780 25.11 12.51 -32.21
N PHE A 781 23.81 12.70 -31.97
CA PHE A 781 23.28 12.90 -30.62
C PHE A 781 23.48 11.63 -29.75
N ALA A 782 24.17 11.77 -28.63
CA ALA A 782 24.59 10.63 -27.80
C ALA A 782 23.48 10.06 -26.90
N ASN A 783 22.48 10.86 -26.56
CA ASN A 783 21.43 10.53 -25.58
C ASN A 783 20.12 10.06 -26.25
N THR A 784 20.26 9.30 -27.34
CA THR A 784 19.19 8.51 -27.94
C THR A 784 19.72 7.16 -28.43
N PRO A 785 18.92 6.07 -28.41
CA PRO A 785 19.31 4.81 -29.02
C PRO A 785 19.63 5.00 -30.51
N ARG A 786 20.84 4.62 -30.92
CA ARG A 786 21.26 4.74 -32.32
C ARG A 786 20.38 3.89 -33.22
N LEU A 787 19.92 4.48 -34.33
CA LEU A 787 19.25 3.76 -35.40
C LEU A 787 20.29 2.91 -36.15
N MET A 788 20.04 1.61 -36.20
CA MET A 788 20.91 0.64 -36.88
C MET A 788 20.43 0.39 -38.31
N GLY A 789 19.11 0.43 -38.53
CA GLY A 789 18.54 0.35 -39.87
C GLY A 789 17.03 0.21 -39.88
N THR A 790 16.45 0.15 -41.08
CA THR A 790 15.00 0.15 -41.31
C THR A 790 14.56 -1.01 -42.21
N ILE A 791 13.30 -1.40 -42.08
CA ILE A 791 12.58 -2.29 -43.00
C ILE A 791 11.50 -1.45 -43.67
N GLU A 792 11.54 -1.33 -44.99
CA GLU A 792 10.63 -0.49 -45.78
C GLU A 792 9.88 -1.34 -46.82
N LEU A 793 8.56 -1.17 -46.90
CA LEU A 793 7.75 -1.69 -47.99
C LEU A 793 7.72 -0.65 -49.12
N VAL A 794 8.16 -1.07 -50.31
CA VAL A 794 8.16 -0.27 -51.54
C VAL A 794 7.04 -0.77 -52.45
N GLU A 795 6.14 0.15 -52.82
CA GLU A 795 5.03 -0.07 -53.75
C GLU A 795 5.03 1.03 -54.82
N GLY A 796 5.63 0.77 -55.98
CA GLY A 796 5.91 1.81 -56.98
C GLY A 796 6.76 2.93 -56.38
N ASP A 797 6.27 4.17 -56.44
CA ASP A 797 6.92 5.36 -55.83
C ASP A 797 6.62 5.54 -54.34
N THR A 798 5.75 4.70 -53.76
CA THR A 798 5.35 4.83 -52.35
C THR A 798 6.23 3.98 -51.46
N ARG A 799 6.77 4.58 -50.39
CA ARG A 799 7.50 3.89 -49.32
C ARG A 799 6.70 3.94 -48.02
N SER A 800 6.68 2.84 -47.29
CA SER A 800 6.07 2.72 -45.96
C SER A 800 7.03 2.01 -45.02
N ALA A 801 7.36 2.62 -43.87
CA ALA A 801 8.17 1.97 -42.85
C ALA A 801 7.40 0.79 -42.22
N VAL A 802 8.02 -0.39 -42.21
CA VAL A 802 7.50 -1.62 -41.60
C VAL A 802 8.13 -1.85 -40.23
N GLY A 803 9.41 -1.48 -40.05
CA GLY A 803 10.06 -1.58 -38.76
C GLY A 803 11.42 -0.88 -38.70
N VAL A 804 11.90 -0.70 -37.49
CA VAL A 804 13.18 -0.03 -37.18
C VAL A 804 13.97 -0.87 -36.18
N LEU A 805 15.28 -0.93 -36.39
CA LEU A 805 16.23 -1.60 -35.49
C LEU A 805 17.05 -0.53 -34.78
N HIS A 806 16.95 -0.48 -33.46
CA HIS A 806 17.75 0.40 -32.61
C HIS A 806 18.79 -0.39 -31.82
N ARG A 807 19.87 0.27 -31.42
CA ARG A 807 20.79 -0.28 -30.42
C ARG A 807 20.09 -0.40 -29.06
N PHE A 808 20.30 -1.52 -28.37
CA PHE A 808 19.82 -1.69 -27.01
C PHE A 808 20.58 -0.78 -26.04
N VAL A 809 19.84 -0.22 -25.08
CA VAL A 809 20.38 0.59 -24.00
C VAL A 809 20.06 -0.13 -22.69
N ASP A 810 21.09 -0.50 -21.93
CA ASP A 810 20.94 -0.96 -20.55
C ASP A 810 20.32 0.15 -19.70
N ASN A 811 19.12 -0.08 -19.20
CA ASN A 811 18.32 0.93 -18.50
C ASN A 811 17.58 0.32 -17.29
N GLN A 812 17.19 1.17 -16.34
CA GLN A 812 16.43 0.80 -15.14
C GLN A 812 14.91 1.05 -15.28
N GLY A 813 14.40 1.15 -16.50
CA GLY A 813 13.02 1.49 -16.82
C GLY A 813 12.83 2.94 -17.26
N ASP A 814 11.58 3.33 -17.48
CA ASP A 814 11.18 4.68 -17.89
C ASP A 814 11.12 5.67 -16.71
N ALA A 815 11.24 6.96 -17.02
CA ALA A 815 11.22 8.02 -16.03
C ALA A 815 9.83 8.20 -15.38
N TRP A 816 8.75 7.74 -16.03
CA TRP A 816 7.40 7.79 -15.46
C TRP A 816 7.29 6.86 -14.25
N SER A 817 7.64 5.59 -14.41
CA SER A 817 7.61 4.57 -13.36
C SER A 817 8.45 4.99 -12.16
N HIS A 818 9.66 5.52 -12.41
CA HIS A 818 10.54 6.00 -11.34
C HIS A 818 9.97 7.24 -10.61
N THR A 819 9.39 8.18 -11.36
CA THR A 819 8.79 9.40 -10.78
C THR A 819 7.54 9.06 -9.97
N ALA A 820 6.69 8.16 -10.46
CA ALA A 820 5.50 7.70 -9.75
C ALA A 820 5.86 7.04 -8.41
N SER A 821 6.86 6.15 -8.39
CA SER A 821 7.33 5.53 -7.15
C SER A 821 7.99 6.52 -6.18
N ALA A 822 8.68 7.55 -6.69
CA ALA A 822 9.25 8.60 -5.85
C ALA A 822 8.17 9.48 -5.21
N LEU A 823 7.13 9.83 -5.96
CA LEU A 823 5.98 10.59 -5.48
C LEU A 823 5.16 9.83 -4.43
N ASP A 824 4.96 8.51 -4.63
CA ASP A 824 4.24 7.69 -3.64
C ASP A 824 4.98 7.70 -2.28
N ARG A 825 6.32 7.53 -2.29
CA ARG A 825 7.15 7.66 -1.07
C ARG A 825 7.12 9.06 -0.47
N TYR A 826 7.21 10.09 -1.31
CA TYR A 826 7.19 11.48 -0.87
C TYR A 826 5.89 11.85 -0.16
N LEU A 827 4.73 11.37 -0.66
CA LEU A 827 3.44 11.54 0.00
C LEU A 827 3.33 10.75 1.30
N GLU A 828 3.84 9.52 1.34
CA GLU A 828 3.89 8.71 2.56
C GLU A 828 4.77 9.35 3.65
N ASP A 829 5.90 9.94 3.28
CA ASP A 829 6.76 10.63 4.24
C ASP A 829 6.11 11.94 4.73
N ALA A 830 5.43 12.67 3.83
CA ALA A 830 4.74 13.90 4.18
C ALA A 830 3.55 13.69 5.13
N SER A 831 2.81 12.59 5.01
CA SER A 831 1.70 12.25 5.93
C SER A 831 2.18 11.83 7.33
N MET A 832 3.43 11.36 7.44
CA MET A 832 4.00 10.92 8.72
C MET A 832 4.60 12.06 9.55
N LEU A 833 4.78 13.25 8.96
CA LEU A 833 5.30 14.43 9.64
C LEU A 833 4.19 15.20 10.38
N PRO A 834 4.44 15.64 11.64
CA PRO A 834 3.45 16.40 12.42
C PRO A 834 2.98 17.66 11.68
N THR A 835 1.71 18.02 11.90
CA THR A 835 1.01 19.12 11.23
C THR A 835 1.63 20.50 11.50
N GLU A 836 2.41 20.63 12.57
CA GLU A 836 3.07 21.87 13.02
C GLU A 836 4.46 22.11 12.39
N ALA A 837 4.93 21.25 11.48
CA ALA A 837 6.21 21.48 10.80
C ALA A 837 6.13 22.74 9.91
N GLU A 838 7.02 23.71 10.16
CA GLU A 838 7.02 25.06 9.54
C GLU A 838 7.17 25.09 8.01
N ALA A 839 7.47 23.96 7.35
CA ALA A 839 7.51 23.84 5.89
C ALA A 839 7.23 22.40 5.42
N ALA A 840 6.53 22.26 4.29
CA ALA A 840 6.45 21.00 3.56
C ALA A 840 7.87 20.50 3.19
N PRO A 841 8.19 19.21 3.35
CA PRO A 841 9.47 18.69 2.88
C PRO A 841 9.57 18.93 1.37
N GLY A 842 10.66 19.51 0.87
CA GLY A 842 10.86 19.67 -0.58
C GLY A 842 11.19 18.34 -1.28
N PRO A 843 11.18 18.29 -2.62
CA PRO A 843 11.59 17.10 -3.35
C PRO A 843 13.02 16.67 -3.01
N ASP A 844 13.27 15.36 -3.03
CA ASP A 844 14.62 14.81 -2.86
C ASP A 844 15.60 15.42 -3.88
N LEU A 845 16.78 15.81 -3.41
CA LEU A 845 17.85 16.37 -4.22
C LEU A 845 18.29 15.42 -5.34
N ALA A 846 18.27 14.10 -5.09
CA ALA A 846 18.59 13.12 -6.12
C ALA A 846 17.56 13.13 -7.26
N PHE A 847 16.28 13.29 -6.93
CA PHE A 847 15.23 13.47 -7.93
C PHE A 847 15.41 14.78 -8.72
N LEU A 848 15.64 15.91 -8.05
CA LEU A 848 15.85 17.19 -8.72
C LEU A 848 17.08 17.17 -9.64
N ASN A 849 18.16 16.53 -9.23
CA ASN A 849 19.35 16.35 -10.09
C ASN A 849 19.03 15.56 -11.36
N ARG A 850 18.14 14.56 -11.28
CA ARG A 850 17.67 13.83 -12.45
C ARG A 850 16.82 14.70 -13.36
N VAL A 851 15.91 15.51 -12.82
CA VAL A 851 15.09 16.44 -13.61
C VAL A 851 15.95 17.49 -14.29
N ARG A 852 16.99 18.00 -13.62
CA ARG A 852 18.03 18.87 -14.22
C ARG A 852 18.73 18.18 -15.39
N GLN A 853 19.11 16.92 -15.21
CA GLN A 853 19.77 16.14 -16.25
C GLN A 853 18.84 15.91 -17.45
N ILE A 854 17.55 15.66 -17.22
CA ILE A 854 16.54 15.59 -18.28
C ILE A 854 16.50 16.93 -19.04
N GLY A 855 16.36 18.07 -18.34
CA GLY A 855 16.34 19.39 -18.96
C GLY A 855 17.58 19.68 -19.80
N ARG A 856 18.76 19.29 -19.32
CA ARG A 856 20.01 19.37 -20.08
C ARG A 856 19.98 18.51 -21.35
N ARG A 857 19.57 17.23 -21.26
CA ARG A 857 19.51 16.34 -22.44
C ARG A 857 18.43 16.76 -23.43
N THR A 858 17.31 17.35 -22.98
CA THR A 858 16.30 17.95 -23.86
C THR A 858 16.88 19.13 -24.64
N ALA A 859 17.60 20.04 -23.97
CA ALA A 859 18.27 21.15 -24.63
C ALA A 859 19.33 20.69 -25.64
N GLU A 860 20.15 19.71 -25.28
CA GLU A 860 21.16 19.14 -26.18
C GLU A 860 20.52 18.45 -27.40
N LEU A 861 19.35 17.80 -27.23
CA LEU A 861 18.56 17.28 -28.34
C LEU A 861 18.13 18.40 -29.30
N HIS A 862 17.60 19.50 -28.78
CA HIS A 862 17.18 20.64 -29.63
C HIS A 862 18.35 21.31 -30.34
N LEU A 863 19.50 21.45 -29.66
CA LEU A 863 20.74 21.92 -30.28
C LEU A 863 21.20 20.99 -31.41
N ALA A 864 21.12 19.67 -31.20
CA ALA A 864 21.43 18.68 -32.23
C ALA A 864 20.49 18.81 -33.44
N LEU A 865 19.18 18.94 -33.21
CA LEU A 865 18.16 19.09 -34.26
C LEU A 865 18.32 20.38 -35.08
N GLY A 866 18.84 21.45 -34.47
CA GLY A 866 19.14 22.71 -35.16
C GLY A 866 20.58 22.84 -35.70
N SER A 867 21.42 21.81 -35.58
CA SER A 867 22.87 21.91 -35.83
C SER A 867 23.29 21.93 -37.31
N ARG A 868 22.39 21.54 -38.23
CA ARG A 868 22.70 21.33 -39.65
C ARG A 868 21.84 22.22 -40.56
N PRO A 869 22.20 23.50 -40.75
CA PRO A 869 21.44 24.42 -41.61
C PRO A 869 21.51 24.03 -43.10
N ASP A 870 22.43 23.14 -43.47
CA ASP A 870 22.58 22.59 -44.82
C ASP A 870 21.54 21.52 -45.18
N ILE A 871 20.80 20.99 -44.19
CA ILE A 871 19.74 20.01 -44.39
C ILE A 871 18.38 20.74 -44.27
N PRO A 872 17.65 21.00 -45.37
CA PRO A 872 16.49 21.90 -45.38
C PRO A 872 15.41 21.54 -44.35
N ASP A 873 15.11 20.25 -44.19
CA ASP A 873 14.08 19.77 -43.26
C ASP A 873 14.42 20.00 -41.78
N PHE A 874 15.70 20.19 -41.45
CA PHE A 874 16.23 20.40 -40.10
C PHE A 874 16.83 21.79 -39.88
N ALA A 875 17.01 22.59 -40.93
CA ALA A 875 17.50 23.95 -40.82
C ALA A 875 16.57 24.80 -39.93
N PRO A 876 17.08 25.50 -38.90
CA PRO A 876 16.27 26.41 -38.09
C PRO A 876 15.62 27.51 -38.95
N GLU A 877 14.35 27.81 -38.68
CA GLU A 877 13.60 28.87 -39.37
C GLU A 877 13.09 29.89 -38.35
N PRO A 878 13.16 31.20 -38.59
CA PRO A 878 12.54 32.17 -37.69
C PRO A 878 11.02 32.00 -37.67
N VAL A 879 10.41 32.10 -36.49
CA VAL A 879 8.95 32.13 -36.35
C VAL A 879 8.39 33.41 -36.99
N THR A 880 7.39 33.26 -37.85
CA THR A 880 6.74 34.36 -38.55
C THR A 880 5.37 34.69 -37.94
N GLU A 881 4.81 35.86 -38.24
CA GLU A 881 3.45 36.23 -37.84
C GLU A 881 2.41 35.22 -38.39
N ALA A 882 2.62 34.71 -39.62
CA ALA A 882 1.75 33.70 -40.23
C ALA A 882 1.77 32.36 -39.46
N ASP A 883 2.91 31.98 -38.85
CA ASP A 883 2.99 30.81 -37.99
C ASP A 883 2.15 31.01 -36.73
N VAL A 884 2.29 32.17 -36.08
CA VAL A 884 1.53 32.52 -34.86
C VAL A 884 0.03 32.54 -35.13
N GLU A 885 -0.40 33.14 -36.24
CA GLU A 885 -1.80 33.14 -36.67
C GLU A 885 -2.34 31.73 -36.91
N THR A 886 -1.53 30.87 -37.53
CA THR A 886 -1.91 29.48 -37.82
C THR A 886 -2.06 28.68 -36.54
N TRP A 887 -1.06 28.70 -35.64
CA TRP A 887 -1.14 27.98 -34.37
C TRP A 887 -2.28 28.48 -33.50
N THR A 888 -2.49 29.80 -33.41
CA THR A 888 -3.58 30.38 -32.62
C THR A 888 -4.95 29.93 -33.17
N ARG A 889 -5.12 29.91 -34.50
CA ARG A 889 -6.35 29.46 -35.15
C ARG A 889 -6.61 27.97 -34.90
N GLU A 890 -5.58 27.13 -35.06
CA GLU A 890 -5.66 25.69 -34.80
C GLU A 890 -6.01 25.41 -33.33
N LEU A 891 -5.35 26.10 -32.38
CA LEU A 891 -5.63 25.95 -30.94
C LEU A 891 -7.06 26.34 -30.59
N VAL A 892 -7.53 27.50 -31.06
CA VAL A 892 -8.90 27.97 -30.80
C VAL A 892 -9.92 27.00 -31.39
N HIS A 893 -9.70 26.51 -32.61
CA HIS A 893 -10.57 25.53 -33.25
C HIS A 893 -10.65 24.22 -32.44
N ASN A 894 -9.50 23.69 -32.03
CA ASN A 894 -9.43 22.47 -31.23
C ASN A 894 -10.06 22.66 -29.84
N ALA A 895 -9.86 23.82 -29.21
CA ALA A 895 -10.48 24.15 -27.94
C ALA A 895 -12.01 24.26 -28.06
N GLU A 896 -12.54 24.87 -29.12
CA GLU A 896 -13.98 24.94 -29.39
C GLU A 896 -14.60 23.54 -29.53
N ALA A 897 -13.94 22.65 -30.28
CA ALA A 897 -14.35 21.26 -30.43
C ALA A 897 -14.31 20.50 -29.09
N MET A 898 -13.23 20.66 -28.32
CA MET A 898 -13.08 20.07 -26.99
C MET A 898 -14.17 20.57 -26.02
N PHE A 899 -14.45 21.88 -25.97
CA PHE A 899 -15.52 22.44 -25.13
C PHE A 899 -16.90 21.94 -25.52
N ALA A 900 -17.18 21.77 -26.83
CA ALA A 900 -18.43 21.20 -27.29
C ALA A 900 -18.59 19.73 -26.83
N GLU A 901 -17.52 18.95 -26.90
CA GLU A 901 -17.51 17.56 -26.43
C GLU A 901 -17.60 17.46 -24.90
N LEU A 902 -16.90 18.32 -24.17
CA LEU A 902 -16.97 18.43 -22.71
C LEU A 902 -18.40 18.74 -22.25
N ALA A 903 -19.07 19.71 -22.89
CA ALA A 903 -20.47 20.05 -22.58
C ALA A 903 -21.42 18.86 -22.83
N ARG A 904 -21.17 18.09 -23.90
CA ARG A 904 -21.97 16.90 -24.24
C ARG A 904 -21.79 15.78 -23.21
N ARG A 905 -20.58 15.62 -22.66
CA ARG A 905 -20.21 14.52 -21.75
C ARG A 905 -20.28 14.86 -20.28
N GLN A 906 -20.38 16.14 -19.89
CA GLN A 906 -20.39 16.60 -18.49
C GLN A 906 -21.31 15.77 -17.57
N PRO A 907 -22.56 15.41 -17.95
CA PRO A 907 -23.45 14.64 -17.07
C PRO A 907 -22.96 13.21 -16.79
N GLN A 908 -22.04 12.69 -17.61
CA GLN A 908 -21.51 11.32 -17.56
C GLN A 908 -20.10 11.26 -16.98
N LEU A 909 -19.53 12.42 -16.59
CA LEU A 909 -18.19 12.49 -16.03
C LEU A 909 -18.15 11.98 -14.59
N PRO A 910 -17.02 11.34 -14.17
CA PRO A 910 -16.78 10.98 -12.78
C PRO A 910 -16.88 12.19 -11.84
N ALA A 911 -17.25 11.98 -10.58
CA ALA A 911 -17.37 13.04 -9.58
C ALA A 911 -16.09 13.88 -9.41
N THR A 912 -14.91 13.25 -9.58
CA THR A 912 -13.60 13.90 -9.53
C THR A 912 -13.36 14.89 -10.68
N ALA A 913 -13.99 14.70 -11.84
CA ALA A 913 -13.87 15.58 -12.99
C ALA A 913 -14.84 16.77 -12.94
N GLN A 914 -15.93 16.67 -12.17
CA GLN A 914 -17.03 17.65 -12.21
C GLN A 914 -16.59 19.08 -11.89
N PRO A 915 -15.81 19.36 -10.82
CA PRO A 915 -15.43 20.74 -10.47
C PRO A 915 -14.63 21.43 -11.58
N SER A 916 -13.68 20.71 -12.19
CA SER A 916 -12.86 21.24 -13.28
C SER A 916 -13.69 21.44 -14.55
N ALA A 917 -14.61 20.52 -14.85
CA ALA A 917 -15.50 20.62 -16.00
C ALA A 917 -16.45 21.83 -15.88
N GLU A 918 -17.04 22.05 -14.71
CA GLU A 918 -17.92 23.19 -14.45
C GLU A 918 -17.18 24.53 -14.57
N MET A 919 -15.97 24.62 -14.00
CA MET A 919 -15.13 25.82 -14.11
C MET A 919 -14.75 26.13 -15.57
N LEU A 920 -14.34 25.11 -16.32
CA LEU A 920 -13.99 25.25 -17.74
C LEU A 920 -15.20 25.67 -18.59
N LEU A 921 -16.36 25.05 -18.39
CA LEU A 921 -17.57 25.36 -19.16
C LEU A 921 -18.13 26.75 -18.84
N SER A 922 -18.15 27.14 -17.57
CA SER A 922 -18.60 28.48 -17.16
C SER A 922 -17.66 29.58 -17.65
N GLY A 923 -16.35 29.34 -17.64
CA GLY A 923 -15.31 30.25 -18.14
C GLY A 923 -15.04 30.16 -19.64
N LYS A 924 -15.83 29.43 -20.44
CA LYS A 924 -15.54 29.15 -21.86
C LYS A 924 -15.24 30.40 -22.69
N ALA A 925 -16.04 31.46 -22.55
CA ALA A 925 -15.85 32.69 -23.33
C ALA A 925 -14.51 33.37 -22.99
N GLU A 926 -14.22 33.51 -21.69
CA GLU A 926 -12.97 34.06 -21.19
C GLU A 926 -11.76 33.22 -21.63
N ALA A 927 -11.88 31.89 -21.55
CA ALA A 927 -10.84 30.96 -22.00
C ALA A 927 -10.51 31.19 -23.48
N LEU A 928 -11.51 31.23 -24.37
CA LEU A 928 -11.31 31.45 -25.81
C LEU A 928 -10.69 32.82 -26.11
N ASP A 929 -11.04 33.87 -25.37
CA ASP A 929 -10.43 35.20 -25.52
C ASP A 929 -8.98 35.24 -25.05
N ARG A 930 -8.65 34.55 -23.94
CA ARG A 930 -7.27 34.35 -23.51
C ARG A 930 -6.47 33.60 -24.57
N LEU A 931 -7.00 32.50 -25.12
CA LEU A 931 -6.33 31.72 -26.18
C LEU A 931 -5.94 32.57 -27.39
N ARG A 932 -6.82 33.49 -27.83
CA ARG A 932 -6.57 34.39 -28.97
C ARG A 932 -5.45 35.39 -28.73
N SER A 933 -5.14 35.71 -27.48
CA SER A 933 -4.16 36.73 -27.10
C SER A 933 -2.87 36.18 -26.48
N LEU A 934 -2.77 34.87 -26.25
CA LEU A 934 -1.62 34.22 -25.58
C LEU A 934 -0.27 34.53 -26.25
N LEU A 935 -0.22 34.53 -27.59
CA LEU A 935 1.00 34.83 -28.36
C LEU A 935 1.06 36.27 -28.87
N ALA A 936 0.32 37.20 -28.27
CA ALA A 936 0.39 38.62 -28.67
C ALA A 936 1.79 39.20 -28.41
N GLY A 937 2.31 39.94 -29.39
CA GLY A 937 3.63 40.60 -29.34
C GLY A 937 4.72 39.86 -30.14
N PRO A 938 5.90 40.47 -30.30
CA PRO A 938 6.99 39.88 -31.08
C PRO A 938 7.56 38.63 -30.41
N LEU A 939 7.92 37.63 -31.22
CA LEU A 939 8.56 36.39 -30.80
C LEU A 939 9.88 36.21 -31.58
N GLU A 940 11.00 36.45 -30.92
CA GLU A 940 12.32 36.19 -31.49
C GLU A 940 12.79 34.77 -31.12
N VAL A 941 12.30 33.78 -31.88
CA VAL A 941 12.66 32.37 -31.70
C VAL A 941 12.65 31.67 -33.06
N ASP A 942 13.49 30.65 -33.21
CA ASP A 942 13.53 29.80 -34.38
C ASP A 942 12.79 28.49 -34.10
N LYS A 943 12.01 28.02 -35.09
CA LYS A 943 11.34 26.72 -35.08
C LYS A 943 12.24 25.66 -35.73
N ILE A 944 12.26 24.47 -35.13
CA ILE A 944 13.08 23.32 -35.54
C ILE A 944 12.24 22.04 -35.58
N ARG A 945 12.81 20.95 -36.10
CA ARG A 945 12.26 19.61 -35.79
C ARG A 945 12.33 19.37 -34.29
N HIS A 946 11.35 18.65 -33.77
CA HIS A 946 11.13 18.45 -32.34
C HIS A 946 10.62 17.03 -32.10
N HIS A 947 10.55 16.59 -30.84
CA HIS A 947 10.09 15.24 -30.50
C HIS A 947 8.59 15.05 -30.77
N GLY A 948 7.78 16.07 -30.45
CA GLY A 948 6.35 16.12 -30.82
C GLY A 948 5.41 15.35 -29.88
N ASP A 949 5.93 14.44 -29.08
CA ASP A 949 5.24 13.79 -27.95
C ASP A 949 6.18 13.53 -26.76
N TYR A 950 6.78 14.60 -26.23
CA TYR A 950 7.80 14.49 -25.20
C TYR A 950 7.19 14.40 -23.79
N HIS A 951 7.31 13.24 -23.14
CA HIS A 951 6.82 13.00 -21.78
C HIS A 951 7.70 12.00 -21.03
N LEU A 952 7.51 11.82 -19.72
CA LEU A 952 8.32 10.93 -18.86
C LEU A 952 8.37 9.47 -19.33
N GLY A 953 7.37 9.01 -20.08
CA GLY A 953 7.34 7.66 -20.65
C GLY A 953 8.31 7.47 -21.83
N GLN A 954 8.74 8.56 -22.47
CA GLN A 954 9.68 8.57 -23.59
C GLN A 954 11.13 8.85 -23.17
N ILE A 955 11.40 8.68 -21.89
CA ILE A 955 12.71 8.91 -21.29
C ILE A 955 13.09 7.64 -20.53
N LEU A 956 14.14 6.96 -20.97
CA LEU A 956 14.72 5.82 -20.27
C LEU A 956 15.79 6.30 -19.29
N ILE A 957 15.78 5.76 -18.08
CA ILE A 957 16.82 5.99 -17.09
C ILE A 957 17.95 5.01 -17.35
N ALA A 958 19.13 5.51 -17.71
CA ALA A 958 20.30 4.71 -18.04
C ALA A 958 21.47 5.08 -17.12
N LYS A 959 21.59 4.33 -16.01
CA LYS A 959 22.58 4.58 -14.93
C LYS A 959 22.33 5.96 -14.31
N ASP A 960 23.30 6.88 -14.44
CA ASP A 960 23.25 8.24 -13.89
C ASP A 960 22.79 9.28 -14.93
N ASP A 961 22.36 8.85 -16.12
CA ASP A 961 21.92 9.70 -17.22
C ASP A 961 20.57 9.24 -17.79
N VAL A 962 20.08 9.92 -18.83
CA VAL A 962 18.83 9.60 -19.52
C VAL A 962 19.00 9.43 -21.02
N GLN A 963 18.10 8.65 -21.63
CA GLN A 963 18.04 8.40 -23.07
C GLN A 963 16.64 8.71 -23.57
N ILE A 964 16.53 9.53 -24.63
CA ILE A 964 15.27 9.95 -25.23
C ILE A 964 14.92 8.98 -26.36
N VAL A 965 13.68 8.50 -26.37
CA VAL A 965 13.20 7.45 -27.30
C VAL A 965 11.86 7.83 -27.92
N ASP A 966 11.47 7.15 -28.99
CA ASP A 966 10.12 7.23 -29.60
C ASP A 966 9.75 8.58 -30.25
N PHE A 967 10.48 8.94 -31.31
CA PHE A 967 10.25 10.16 -32.10
C PHE A 967 9.09 10.05 -33.11
N GLU A 968 8.05 9.25 -32.80
CA GLU A 968 6.88 9.12 -33.69
C GLU A 968 5.97 10.35 -33.68
N GLY A 969 6.02 11.17 -32.63
CA GLY A 969 5.10 12.29 -32.37
C GLY A 969 3.69 11.83 -31.95
N GLU A 970 2.80 12.78 -31.66
CA GLU A 970 1.44 12.49 -31.16
C GLU A 970 0.63 11.58 -32.12
N PRO A 971 0.27 10.34 -31.73
CA PRO A 971 -0.25 9.33 -32.67
C PRO A 971 -1.56 9.68 -33.39
N GLU A 972 -2.39 10.55 -32.79
CA GLU A 972 -3.64 10.99 -33.41
C GLU A 972 -3.44 12.09 -34.47
N ARG A 973 -2.25 12.71 -34.54
CA ARG A 973 -1.94 13.70 -35.56
C ARG A 973 -1.58 13.06 -36.91
N PRO A 974 -2.07 13.61 -38.03
CA PRO A 974 -1.65 13.19 -39.36
C PRO A 974 -0.12 13.24 -39.53
N PRO A 975 0.50 12.32 -40.31
CA PRO A 975 1.96 12.32 -40.53
C PRO A 975 2.53 13.66 -40.99
N ALA A 976 1.79 14.38 -41.84
CA ALA A 976 2.20 15.70 -42.34
C ALA A 976 2.27 16.78 -41.25
N GLU A 977 1.56 16.61 -40.13
CA GLU A 977 1.66 17.51 -38.98
C GLU A 977 2.82 17.12 -38.06
N ARG A 978 3.10 15.82 -37.92
CA ARG A 978 4.17 15.28 -37.06
C ARG A 978 5.58 15.64 -37.54
N VAL A 979 5.72 16.05 -38.80
CA VAL A 979 6.97 16.52 -39.41
C VAL A 979 7.12 18.05 -39.43
N ARG A 980 6.16 18.83 -38.91
CA ARG A 980 6.25 20.29 -38.91
C ARG A 980 7.33 20.79 -37.94
N LYS A 981 7.96 21.92 -38.26
CA LYS A 981 8.86 22.62 -37.34
C LYS A 981 8.06 23.39 -36.30
N ALA A 982 8.52 23.36 -35.04
CA ALA A 982 7.95 24.14 -33.95
C ALA A 982 9.06 24.64 -33.01
N PRO A 983 8.81 25.68 -32.18
CA PRO A 983 9.73 26.10 -31.14
C PRO A 983 9.95 24.99 -30.09
N SER A 984 11.14 24.93 -29.52
CA SER A 984 11.52 24.00 -28.44
C SER A 984 10.58 24.02 -27.22
N ALA A 985 9.86 25.13 -27.02
CA ALA A 985 8.82 25.28 -26.00
C ALA A 985 7.73 24.21 -26.08
N ARG A 986 7.50 23.61 -27.26
CA ARG A 986 6.51 22.54 -27.46
C ARG A 986 6.87 21.25 -26.73
N ASP A 987 8.13 20.80 -26.83
CA ASP A 987 8.59 19.62 -26.09
C ASP A 987 8.70 19.93 -24.59
N ALA A 988 9.14 21.14 -24.22
CA ALA A 988 9.18 21.59 -22.83
C ALA A 988 7.78 21.55 -22.18
N ALA A 989 6.75 22.02 -22.89
CA ALA A 989 5.36 21.95 -22.45
C ALA A 989 4.88 20.51 -22.23
N GLY A 990 5.25 19.57 -23.12
CA GLY A 990 4.95 18.15 -22.96
C GLY A 990 5.53 17.57 -21.67
N PHE A 991 6.79 17.89 -21.37
CA PHE A 991 7.44 17.42 -20.13
C PHE A 991 6.79 18.00 -18.88
N VAL A 992 6.52 19.32 -18.86
CA VAL A 992 5.85 19.99 -17.74
C VAL A 992 4.45 19.40 -17.52
N ARG A 993 3.72 19.06 -18.59
CA ARG A 993 2.45 18.37 -18.47
C ARG A 993 2.58 16.96 -17.92
N SER A 994 3.64 16.24 -18.29
CA SER A 994 3.93 14.91 -17.75
C SER A 994 4.20 14.94 -16.23
N LEU A 995 4.89 15.96 -15.71
CA LEU A 995 5.07 16.16 -14.26
C LEU A 995 3.74 16.40 -13.54
N ASP A 996 2.84 17.18 -14.15
CA ASP A 996 1.52 17.45 -13.59
C ASP A 996 0.62 16.22 -13.56
N TYR A 997 0.67 15.42 -14.64
CA TYR A 997 0.04 14.11 -14.69
C TYR A 997 0.56 13.19 -13.58
N ALA A 998 1.87 13.15 -13.36
CA ALA A 998 2.48 12.32 -12.33
C ALA A 998 2.03 12.74 -10.92
N ALA A 999 2.06 14.04 -10.60
CA ALA A 999 1.62 14.59 -9.32
C ALA A 999 0.14 14.31 -9.05
N THR A 1000 -0.72 14.61 -10.04
CA THR A 1000 -2.18 14.38 -9.92
C THR A 1000 -2.48 12.89 -9.75
N SER A 1001 -1.82 12.01 -10.53
CA SER A 1001 -1.98 10.56 -10.41
C SER A 1001 -1.56 10.04 -9.02
N ALA A 1002 -0.49 10.60 -8.43
CA ALA A 1002 -0.04 10.23 -7.10
C ALA A 1002 -1.04 10.66 -6.01
N LEU A 1003 -1.59 11.89 -6.11
CA LEU A 1003 -2.64 12.37 -5.21
C LEU A 1003 -3.83 11.42 -5.18
N ILE A 1004 -4.33 11.00 -6.36
CA ILE A 1004 -5.49 10.12 -6.46
C ILE A 1004 -5.20 8.75 -5.85
N ARG A 1005 -4.07 8.13 -6.20
CA ARG A 1005 -3.65 6.82 -5.61
C ARG A 1005 -3.51 6.88 -4.10
N HIS A 1006 -3.20 8.05 -3.55
CA HIS A 1006 -3.09 8.28 -2.12
C HIS A 1006 -4.47 8.52 -1.49
N LEU A 1007 -5.31 9.39 -2.06
CA LEU A 1007 -6.67 9.70 -1.60
C LEU A 1007 -7.60 8.48 -1.61
N GLU A 1008 -7.43 7.54 -2.54
CA GLU A 1008 -8.17 6.27 -2.54
C GLU A 1008 -7.90 5.42 -1.28
N LYS A 1009 -6.82 5.70 -0.53
CA LYS A 1009 -6.31 4.80 0.52
C LYS A 1009 -5.93 5.51 1.84
N ALA A 1010 -5.93 6.83 1.90
CA ALA A 1010 -5.53 7.62 3.06
C ALA A 1010 -6.74 8.25 3.80
N VAL A 1011 -6.56 8.52 5.09
CA VAL A 1011 -7.59 9.11 5.99
C VAL A 1011 -7.40 10.64 6.13
N ASP A 1012 -6.30 11.19 5.59
CA ASP A 1012 -5.93 12.59 5.76
C ASP A 1012 -6.67 13.54 4.80
N GLY A 1013 -6.79 14.81 5.21
CA GLY A 1013 -7.44 15.87 4.44
C GLY A 1013 -6.67 16.24 3.15
N PRO A 1014 -7.37 16.49 2.03
CA PRO A 1014 -6.76 16.67 0.69
C PRO A 1014 -5.93 17.96 0.53
N GLU A 1015 -6.14 18.96 1.38
CA GLU A 1015 -5.57 20.31 1.21
C GLU A 1015 -4.05 20.33 1.38
N ARG A 1016 -3.52 19.78 2.48
CA ARG A 1016 -2.06 19.73 2.75
C ARG A 1016 -1.30 18.94 1.69
N LEU A 1017 -1.86 17.81 1.24
CA LEU A 1017 -1.22 16.97 0.22
C LEU A 1017 -1.18 17.66 -1.15
N THR A 1018 -2.20 18.47 -1.45
CA THR A 1018 -2.24 19.28 -2.67
C THR A 1018 -1.13 20.34 -2.65
N GLU A 1019 -0.96 21.08 -1.55
CA GLU A 1019 0.12 22.07 -1.40
C GLU A 1019 1.52 21.44 -1.53
N VAL A 1020 1.73 20.28 -0.90
CA VAL A 1020 2.99 19.52 -0.95
C VAL A 1020 3.33 19.10 -2.39
N LEU A 1021 2.32 18.67 -3.16
CA LEU A 1021 2.50 18.26 -4.56
C LEU A 1021 2.66 19.44 -5.52
N ASP A 1022 1.99 20.57 -5.25
CA ASP A 1022 2.16 21.79 -6.03
C ASP A 1022 3.59 22.33 -5.85
N SER A 1023 4.08 22.41 -4.61
CA SER A 1023 5.49 22.77 -4.33
C SER A 1023 6.48 21.83 -5.02
N TRP A 1024 6.19 20.52 -5.04
CA TRP A 1024 7.01 19.54 -5.74
C TRP A 1024 7.03 19.78 -7.25
N ARG A 1025 5.87 20.07 -7.84
CA ARG A 1025 5.71 20.29 -9.28
C ARG A 1025 6.44 21.54 -9.73
N ASP A 1026 6.35 22.61 -8.94
CA ASP A 1026 7.03 23.88 -9.21
C ASP A 1026 8.55 23.70 -9.15
N ALA A 1027 9.07 23.08 -8.09
CA ALA A 1027 10.49 22.80 -7.95
C ALA A 1027 11.05 21.90 -9.09
N ALA A 1028 10.28 20.90 -9.52
CA ALA A 1028 10.66 20.05 -10.65
C ALA A 1028 10.62 20.81 -11.99
N THR A 1029 9.59 21.63 -12.22
CA THR A 1029 9.45 22.45 -13.43
C THR A 1029 10.58 23.47 -13.53
N ASP A 1030 10.90 24.15 -12.42
CA ASP A 1030 12.00 25.10 -12.35
C ASP A 1030 13.36 24.44 -12.61
N ALA A 1031 13.61 23.28 -12.00
CA ALA A 1031 14.84 22.52 -12.22
C ALA A 1031 15.03 22.12 -13.69
N PHE A 1032 13.96 21.70 -14.36
CA PHE A 1032 13.97 21.35 -15.79
C PHE A 1032 14.23 22.58 -16.67
N LEU A 1033 13.43 23.63 -16.51
CA LEU A 1033 13.50 24.85 -17.34
C LEU A 1033 14.82 25.61 -17.13
N MET A 1034 15.34 25.65 -15.90
CA MET A 1034 16.63 26.26 -15.59
C MET A 1034 17.76 25.61 -16.41
N CYS A 1035 17.92 24.29 -16.34
CA CYS A 1035 18.97 23.60 -17.09
C CYS A 1035 18.76 23.68 -18.60
N MET A 1036 17.52 23.66 -19.07
CA MET A 1036 17.21 23.82 -20.49
C MET A 1036 17.65 25.21 -20.99
N ARG A 1037 17.29 26.28 -20.26
CA ARG A 1037 17.69 27.67 -20.59
C ARG A 1037 19.19 27.89 -20.52
N GLU A 1038 19.85 27.39 -19.48
CA GLU A 1038 21.32 27.47 -19.33
C GLU A 1038 22.05 26.80 -20.48
N THR A 1039 21.57 25.63 -20.91
CA THR A 1039 22.20 24.85 -21.98
C THR A 1039 21.97 25.48 -23.37
N MET A 1040 20.81 26.10 -23.60
CA MET A 1040 20.47 26.76 -24.87
C MET A 1040 20.87 28.24 -24.91
N ALA A 1041 21.55 28.75 -23.88
CA ALA A 1041 21.92 30.16 -23.78
C ALA A 1041 22.75 30.62 -25.00
N GLY A 1042 22.40 31.77 -25.54
CA GLY A 1042 23.06 32.33 -26.73
C GLY A 1042 22.57 31.76 -28.07
N THR A 1043 21.53 30.90 -28.08
CA THR A 1043 20.88 30.47 -29.31
C THR A 1043 19.53 31.17 -29.51
N ARG A 1044 18.97 31.07 -30.73
CA ARG A 1044 17.60 31.52 -31.04
C ARG A 1044 16.56 30.43 -30.83
N LEU A 1045 16.93 29.28 -30.26
CA LEU A 1045 16.00 28.16 -30.05
C LEU A 1045 15.10 28.34 -28.81
N TRP A 1046 15.44 29.29 -27.94
CA TRP A 1046 14.63 29.73 -26.81
C TRP A 1046 14.61 31.27 -26.75
N PRO A 1047 13.46 31.92 -26.47
CA PRO A 1047 13.42 33.39 -26.42
C PRO A 1047 14.35 33.96 -25.34
N SER A 1048 15.09 35.02 -25.67
CA SER A 1048 15.95 35.75 -24.72
C SER A 1048 15.15 36.64 -23.76
N ASP A 1049 14.00 37.15 -24.21
CA ASP A 1049 13.03 37.85 -23.37
C ASP A 1049 12.22 36.83 -22.54
N GLN A 1050 12.30 36.94 -21.22
CA GLN A 1050 11.62 36.04 -20.30
C GLN A 1050 10.09 36.12 -20.47
N ALA A 1051 9.53 37.31 -20.71
CA ALA A 1051 8.10 37.45 -20.90
C ALA A 1051 7.62 36.74 -22.19
N ALA A 1052 8.39 36.82 -23.28
CA ALA A 1052 8.13 36.07 -24.50
C ALA A 1052 8.26 34.56 -24.30
N ALA A 1053 9.28 34.10 -23.55
CA ALA A 1053 9.45 32.69 -23.19
C ALA A 1053 8.25 32.14 -22.41
N ASP A 1054 7.77 32.88 -21.40
CA ASP A 1054 6.64 32.45 -20.57
C ASP A 1054 5.33 32.39 -21.36
N ARG A 1055 5.07 33.38 -22.23
CA ARG A 1055 3.92 33.36 -23.14
C ARG A 1055 3.96 32.15 -24.09
N LEU A 1056 5.13 31.88 -24.68
CA LEU A 1056 5.32 30.78 -25.62
C LEU A 1056 5.16 29.41 -24.95
N LEU A 1057 5.78 29.21 -23.78
CA LEU A 1057 5.64 27.98 -23.00
C LEU A 1057 4.18 27.76 -22.58
N ARG A 1058 3.52 28.81 -22.07
CA ARG A 1058 2.11 28.72 -21.65
C ARG A 1058 1.19 28.37 -22.82
N PHE A 1059 1.43 28.91 -24.01
CA PHE A 1059 0.68 28.55 -25.21
C PHE A 1059 0.76 27.05 -25.50
N PHE A 1060 1.96 26.47 -25.54
CA PHE A 1060 2.13 25.04 -25.82
C PHE A 1060 1.64 24.13 -24.68
N ILE A 1061 1.70 24.57 -23.43
CA ILE A 1061 1.09 23.84 -22.29
C ILE A 1061 -0.42 23.73 -22.49
N VAL A 1062 -1.06 24.82 -22.93
CA VAL A 1062 -2.51 24.83 -23.17
C VAL A 1062 -2.86 24.03 -24.43
N GLU A 1063 -2.07 24.12 -25.50
CA GLU A 1063 -2.24 23.27 -26.69
C GLU A 1063 -2.21 21.79 -26.34
N LYS A 1064 -1.20 21.37 -25.55
CA LYS A 1064 -1.06 19.98 -25.11
C LYS A 1064 -2.22 19.55 -24.23
N ALA A 1065 -2.64 20.37 -23.27
CA ALA A 1065 -3.76 20.06 -22.39
C ALA A 1065 -5.09 19.91 -23.16
N VAL A 1066 -5.35 20.74 -24.17
CA VAL A 1066 -6.54 20.61 -25.05
C VAL A 1066 -6.49 19.29 -25.83
N TYR A 1067 -5.32 18.92 -26.36
CA TYR A 1067 -5.12 17.64 -27.03
C TYR A 1067 -5.37 16.44 -26.10
N GLU A 1068 -4.79 16.48 -24.89
CA GLU A 1068 -4.91 15.41 -23.89
C GLU A 1068 -6.36 15.17 -23.44
N VAL A 1069 -7.17 16.22 -23.25
CA VAL A 1069 -8.61 16.05 -22.95
C VAL A 1069 -9.32 15.28 -24.07
N GLY A 1070 -9.04 15.61 -25.33
CA GLY A 1070 -9.61 14.90 -26.49
C GLY A 1070 -9.18 13.43 -26.54
N TYR A 1071 -7.87 13.19 -26.31
CA TYR A 1071 -7.28 11.86 -26.30
C TYR A 1071 -7.91 10.97 -25.21
N GLU A 1072 -8.04 11.47 -23.98
CA GLU A 1072 -8.60 10.68 -22.87
C GLU A 1072 -10.10 10.42 -23.08
N PHE A 1073 -10.84 11.34 -23.71
CA PHE A 1073 -12.24 11.07 -24.09
C PHE A 1073 -12.39 9.92 -25.08
N ALA A 1074 -11.43 9.72 -25.97
CA ALA A 1074 -11.44 8.65 -26.96
C ALA A 1074 -10.92 7.32 -26.41
N ASN A 1075 -9.94 7.36 -25.50
CA ASN A 1075 -9.17 6.18 -25.12
C ASN A 1075 -9.36 5.75 -23.65
N ARG A 1076 -9.49 6.67 -22.69
CA ARG A 1076 -9.63 6.36 -21.25
C ARG A 1076 -10.52 7.39 -20.53
N PRO A 1077 -11.85 7.32 -20.70
CA PRO A 1077 -12.77 8.31 -20.15
C PRO A 1077 -12.65 8.54 -18.64
N ASP A 1078 -12.27 7.50 -17.87
CA ASP A 1078 -12.10 7.58 -16.42
C ASP A 1078 -10.93 8.49 -15.99
N TRP A 1079 -9.94 8.69 -16.86
CA TRP A 1079 -8.73 9.46 -16.60
C TRP A 1079 -8.83 10.95 -16.99
N VAL A 1080 -9.95 11.36 -17.61
CA VAL A 1080 -10.12 12.72 -18.16
C VAL A 1080 -10.08 13.83 -17.10
N HIS A 1081 -10.30 13.51 -15.83
CA HIS A 1081 -10.21 14.48 -14.73
C HIS A 1081 -8.80 15.09 -14.60
N VAL A 1082 -7.73 14.35 -14.94
CA VAL A 1082 -6.34 14.82 -14.87
C VAL A 1082 -6.07 15.98 -15.86
N PRO A 1083 -6.28 15.82 -17.17
CA PRO A 1083 -6.06 16.92 -18.12
C PRO A 1083 -7.06 18.07 -17.96
N LEU A 1084 -8.29 17.82 -17.48
CA LEU A 1084 -9.24 18.89 -17.16
C LEU A 1084 -8.72 19.79 -16.02
N ALA A 1085 -8.21 19.21 -14.94
CA ALA A 1085 -7.63 19.97 -13.84
C ALA A 1085 -6.38 20.76 -14.29
N GLY A 1086 -5.53 20.15 -15.10
CA GLY A 1086 -4.35 20.81 -15.69
C GLY A 1086 -4.71 21.98 -16.60
N LEU A 1087 -5.72 21.81 -17.46
CA LEU A 1087 -6.21 22.86 -18.35
C LEU A 1087 -6.85 24.02 -17.58
N ALA A 1088 -7.65 23.70 -16.57
CA ALA A 1088 -8.25 24.64 -15.64
C ALA A 1088 -7.20 25.56 -14.99
N ARG A 1089 -6.12 24.98 -14.43
CA ARG A 1089 -5.00 25.74 -13.84
C ARG A 1089 -4.28 26.61 -14.87
N ALA A 1090 -4.08 26.11 -16.09
CA ALA A 1090 -3.35 26.84 -17.13
C ALA A 1090 -4.14 28.05 -17.66
N LEU A 1091 -5.47 27.96 -17.70
CA LEU A 1091 -6.35 29.03 -18.19
C LEU A 1091 -6.77 30.03 -17.11
N PHE A 1092 -6.99 29.56 -15.88
CA PHE A 1092 -7.49 30.35 -14.76
C PHE A 1092 -6.55 30.29 -13.54
N PRO A 1093 -5.29 30.74 -13.66
CA PRO A 1093 -4.39 30.78 -12.51
C PRO A 1093 -4.96 31.73 -11.44
N ALA A 1094 -4.92 31.30 -10.18
CA ALA A 1094 -5.34 32.10 -9.04
C ALA A 1094 -4.41 33.32 -8.88
N ALA A 1095 -4.80 34.45 -9.47
CA ALA A 1095 -4.15 35.73 -9.26
C ALA A 1095 -5.23 36.82 -9.24
N ASP A 1096 -5.82 37.01 -8.05
CA ASP A 1096 -6.28 38.30 -7.51
C ASP A 1096 -6.72 38.23 -6.02
N ALA A 1097 -6.24 37.23 -5.27
CA ALA A 1097 -6.30 37.27 -3.81
C ALA A 1097 -4.89 37.50 -3.27
N GLN A 1098 -4.51 38.77 -3.10
CA GLN A 1098 -3.44 39.16 -2.17
C GLN A 1098 -3.86 38.82 -0.72
N PRO A 1099 -2.90 38.59 0.20
CA PRO A 1099 -3.05 37.77 1.40
C PRO A 1099 -4.21 38.12 2.33
#